data_AF-A0A0S4M3D5-F1
#
_entry.id   AF-A0A0S4M3D5-F1
#
_cell.length_a   1.000
_cell.length_b   1.000
_cell.length_c   1.000
_cell.angle_alpha   90.00
_cell.angle_beta   90.00
_cell.angle_gamma   90.00
#
_symmetry.space_group_name_H-M   'P 1'
#
loop_
_entity.id
_entity.type
_entity.pdbx_description
1 polymer ?
#
loop_
_entity_poly.entity_id
_entity_poly.type
_entity_poly.pdbx_seq_one_letter_code
_entity_poly.pdbx_strand_id
1 'polypeptide(L)'
;MYSYLILGSNSNVDGVDKKENIKSEDNDISTDNLSYQNKYVTNNGNYDFNTGILTKNGPPYDFLNLHDSGELFQEDDFQKRLFPPDIFKLSKLDECNLLSKTKDFYTDKPCTSRTLKRMLVEDVSSTLPTKTKRINPKPISDNEKSHIFEEEMIKVPEPIIKKDLDTRQITEKDTFIGDETPSISADLGRAEIKQIPSKEENQIKKNLILKLYTRSKLWHKKTNSLIVYRDAVKKINIDSNKLFENNLLEKIDEIIKKKSSLKSSVDLSPTYSSIRKFTLDKISSLFDDNEIDPDMLITPGMSISDIRSSCISNNMFFKKLRKYCEKIEKDVREIPDNCLSHVLQCRVILNINDHSNSANTEVKLYPPKNKFLSKLKELIIDTISNLPNSIICELEKTDQKNIVNALFVDMHGVLVSKSLIKNMNLLFDYNKNKFANKRFDDNLNLFNEMLEKIVNIVKVSCIFHEGVFLPDEPTTEKLSRYLLSDMYGIPFKFHEKLKLYAQSTLKIDNFILDSNYAKGVSAIKMEINDNCDSDLIATTSVVSNVDQSEKGAMIKEFSLKSYCKDNLFSASNTSNIYEDAIKKIIIDNNCRFKNRALEELGSFITSRGFTNSYLNLSKTYSNVRKYVLDKVTPFINDAVTNADVLINPGMSLSDLAYNLLSNGTFFERLSKNCEEIVKGILSIPNHYFLRIVQSYVYLSATERLRINKKKKKLCPDVKLLIIETISNLPYNITHEIRKLNPNEIADRLFTNIHGVNLPKSLVRRLESIFNSSKIPGNKSRPNLNLLNCLFAKILSEIKTCPVLHKEKIFYLGKSTAKILSKYFLSDMYNIHDKIHKKISLHKHSIENTPESDYEKSSATNNDDSMESPLLEKTILIPQKKLKWDTDLISPLNIYKSALLMIDIDKSDFECSFIDKVRNYPVVIKYISEKEKINIDLSITYDHVRKDILKKFSPFLKEIEEEIRAKIKPVNGMTVDKLRLAYVSNEENFLDKLSEFCTKMINSINNSSNYTLTYMMQCVVSLGTETQKVIRLDKKRKISLHKEIANLLIRNILNVPKVIVSMVKLIPNTKFIEEYFSNFYDIYVDNISLLKAKSVFDGVHKKVVNDCLLIKIADKISLDMVNKKSTERYITPKIVNRYIACRELSTYKYIRKLIKEDIQTLKYKLVDPIMIIRNDKIEAADQKTRDKILINLESDLIETTIKSYHKLCTKKYRTYKSKNGY
;
A
#
# COMPACT_ATOMS: atom_id res chain seq x y z
N MET A 1 -36.68 27.94 -50.27
CA MET A 1 -35.56 27.56 -51.16
C MET A 1 -34.78 26.45 -50.46
N TYR A 2 -34.53 25.25 -50.99
CA TYR A 2 -35.10 24.45 -52.11
C TYR A 2 -34.65 22.98 -51.88
N SER A 3 -35.34 21.91 -52.28
CA SER A 3 -36.79 21.67 -52.44
C SER A 3 -37.07 20.18 -52.72
N TYR A 4 -38.14 19.61 -52.14
CA TYR A 4 -38.78 18.34 -52.56
C TYR A 4 -37.91 17.05 -52.43
N LEU A 5 -38.41 15.81 -52.54
CA LEU A 5 -39.64 15.25 -53.15
C LEU A 5 -40.39 14.27 -52.21
N ILE A 6 -41.60 13.85 -52.60
CA ILE A 6 -42.53 12.95 -51.90
C ILE A 6 -42.95 11.83 -52.88
N LEU A 7 -43.16 10.60 -52.38
CA LEU A 7 -44.13 9.54 -52.80
C LEU A 7 -43.74 8.19 -52.15
N GLY A 8 -44.64 7.26 -51.84
CA GLY A 8 -46.11 7.34 -51.86
C GLY A 8 -46.81 5.99 -51.57
N SER A 9 -47.61 5.94 -50.49
CA SER A 9 -48.87 5.18 -50.30
C SER A 9 -48.99 3.66 -50.62
N ASN A 10 -49.62 2.95 -49.67
CA ASN A 10 -50.58 1.84 -49.85
C ASN A 10 -50.05 0.43 -50.23
N SER A 11 -50.69 -0.70 -49.86
CA SER A 11 -51.80 -0.96 -48.89
C SER A 11 -52.01 -2.47 -48.66
N ASN A 12 -52.64 -2.82 -47.52
CA ASN A 12 -53.49 -4.02 -47.29
C ASN A 12 -52.84 -5.43 -47.33
N VAL A 13 -53.48 -6.52 -46.86
CA VAL A 13 -54.22 -6.81 -45.59
C VAL A 13 -54.62 -8.31 -45.60
N ASP A 14 -54.57 -8.98 -44.42
CA ASP A 14 -55.18 -10.28 -44.04
C ASP A 14 -54.88 -11.61 -44.81
N GLY A 15 -55.25 -12.74 -44.16
CA GLY A 15 -54.99 -14.14 -44.57
C GLY A 15 -53.91 -14.84 -43.71
N VAL A 16 -54.16 -15.56 -42.60
CA VAL A 16 -55.16 -16.62 -42.27
C VAL A 16 -54.90 -17.88 -43.15
N ASP A 17 -54.61 -19.09 -42.62
CA ASP A 17 -55.09 -19.72 -41.37
C ASP A 17 -54.19 -20.86 -40.78
N LYS A 18 -54.58 -21.35 -39.59
CA LYS A 18 -54.51 -22.74 -39.03
C LYS A 18 -53.25 -23.66 -39.14
N LYS A 19 -52.84 -24.13 -37.94
CA LYS A 19 -52.60 -25.55 -37.52
C LYS A 19 -51.46 -26.38 -38.17
N GLU A 20 -50.98 -27.51 -37.61
CA GLU A 20 -50.84 -28.03 -36.22
C GLU A 20 -50.12 -29.40 -36.27
N ASN A 21 -49.53 -29.84 -35.15
CA ASN A 21 -49.14 -31.23 -34.82
C ASN A 21 -47.92 -31.91 -35.49
N ILE A 22 -47.45 -32.93 -34.74
CA ILE A 22 -46.50 -34.01 -35.06
C ILE A 22 -45.04 -33.57 -35.24
N LYS A 23 -44.00 -34.23 -34.71
CA LYS A 23 -43.67 -35.27 -33.69
C LYS A 23 -42.45 -36.03 -34.27
N SER A 24 -41.78 -36.82 -33.42
CA SER A 24 -40.75 -37.81 -33.78
C SER A 24 -39.46 -37.27 -34.44
N GLU A 25 -38.31 -37.93 -34.31
CA GLU A 25 -37.69 -38.62 -33.17
C GLU A 25 -36.22 -38.88 -33.51
N ASP A 26 -35.40 -39.10 -32.48
CA ASP A 26 -34.27 -40.05 -32.41
C ASP A 26 -33.19 -40.21 -33.51
N ASN A 27 -31.95 -40.16 -33.01
CA ASN A 27 -30.85 -41.13 -33.20
C ASN A 27 -30.03 -41.15 -34.52
N ASP A 28 -28.78 -40.68 -34.35
CA ASP A 28 -27.56 -41.50 -34.32
C ASP A 28 -26.58 -41.67 -35.51
N ILE A 29 -25.30 -41.57 -35.10
CA ILE A 29 -24.14 -42.41 -35.47
C ILE A 29 -23.46 -42.25 -36.84
N SER A 30 -22.15 -42.57 -36.81
CA SER A 30 -21.17 -42.69 -37.90
C SER A 30 -20.63 -41.35 -38.46
N THR A 31 -19.33 -41.06 -38.51
CA THR A 31 -18.17 -41.76 -39.13
C THR A 31 -18.32 -42.01 -40.65
N ASP A 32 -17.29 -41.87 -41.49
CA ASP A 32 -15.85 -41.79 -41.18
C ASP A 32 -15.07 -40.80 -42.09
N ASN A 33 -13.76 -40.75 -41.89
CA ASN A 33 -12.76 -40.05 -42.69
C ASN A 33 -12.74 -40.52 -44.15
N LEU A 34 -12.28 -39.65 -45.05
CA LEU A 34 -11.08 -39.96 -45.85
C LEU A 34 -10.42 -38.71 -46.44
N SER A 35 -9.12 -38.82 -46.67
CA SER A 35 -8.29 -37.82 -47.32
C SER A 35 -8.38 -37.94 -48.84
N TYR A 36 -7.91 -36.92 -49.56
CA TYR A 36 -6.77 -37.14 -50.45
C TYR A 36 -5.90 -35.88 -50.59
N GLN A 37 -4.85 -35.97 -51.40
CA GLN A 37 -3.61 -35.22 -51.27
C GLN A 37 -3.24 -34.52 -52.60
N ASN A 38 -2.26 -33.61 -52.54
CA ASN A 38 -1.37 -33.20 -53.64
C ASN A 38 -1.91 -32.23 -54.72
N LYS A 39 -1.08 -31.48 -55.49
CA LYS A 39 0.31 -30.93 -55.33
C LYS A 39 0.67 -30.11 -56.59
N TYR A 40 1.72 -29.29 -56.52
CA TYR A 40 2.43 -28.59 -57.62
C TYR A 40 1.75 -27.35 -58.27
N VAL A 41 2.47 -26.33 -58.79
CA VAL A 41 3.77 -25.72 -58.38
C VAL A 41 3.99 -24.33 -59.04
N THR A 42 4.97 -23.58 -58.52
CA THR A 42 5.55 -22.27 -58.92
C THR A 42 5.47 -21.80 -60.39
N ASN A 43 5.47 -20.47 -60.60
CA ASN A 43 6.67 -19.77 -61.14
C ASN A 43 6.73 -18.25 -60.91
N ASN A 44 7.90 -17.66 -61.15
CA ASN A 44 8.31 -16.29 -60.81
C ASN A 44 8.00 -15.23 -61.89
N GLY A 45 8.03 -13.95 -61.49
CA GLY A 45 8.18 -12.77 -62.36
C GLY A 45 8.79 -11.60 -61.55
N ASN A 46 9.72 -10.83 -62.13
CA ASN A 46 10.59 -9.87 -61.42
C ASN A 46 10.55 -8.45 -62.03
N TYR A 47 11.36 -7.52 -61.48
CA TYR A 47 11.57 -6.09 -61.79
C TYR A 47 10.53 -5.12 -61.16
N ASP A 48 10.86 -4.02 -60.47
CA ASP A 48 11.89 -2.95 -60.60
C ASP A 48 11.57 -1.91 -61.71
N PHE A 49 11.82 -0.58 -61.57
CA PHE A 49 12.61 0.18 -60.58
C PHE A 49 12.18 1.68 -60.48
N ASN A 50 12.42 2.31 -59.31
CA ASN A 50 12.94 3.69 -59.09
C ASN A 50 12.09 5.00 -59.06
N THR A 51 12.72 6.00 -58.38
CA THR A 51 12.39 7.44 -58.17
C THR A 51 11.22 7.78 -57.22
N GLY A 52 11.31 8.80 -56.33
CA GLY A 52 12.45 9.64 -55.92
C GLY A 52 12.07 10.80 -54.95
N ILE A 53 13.08 11.57 -54.49
CA ILE A 53 13.02 12.85 -53.69
C ILE A 53 13.04 12.75 -52.15
N LEU A 54 13.71 13.72 -51.50
CA LEU A 54 14.08 13.77 -50.08
C LEU A 54 13.24 14.69 -49.18
N THR A 55 13.09 14.22 -47.95
CA THR A 55 12.77 14.84 -46.65
C THR A 55 12.92 16.36 -46.41
N LYS A 56 12.08 16.89 -45.50
CA LYS A 56 12.50 17.77 -44.37
C LYS A 56 11.45 17.90 -43.23
N ASN A 57 11.94 18.26 -42.03
CA ASN A 57 11.22 18.79 -40.85
C ASN A 57 10.47 17.83 -39.87
N GLY A 58 11.24 17.19 -38.96
CA GLY A 58 11.16 17.38 -37.49
C GLY A 58 9.90 16.98 -36.66
N PRO A 59 10.01 16.02 -35.72
CA PRO A 59 8.99 15.70 -34.71
C PRO A 59 9.24 16.36 -33.33
N PRO A 60 8.18 16.53 -32.52
CA PRO A 60 8.20 16.10 -31.10
C PRO A 60 6.84 15.51 -30.65
N TYR A 61 6.66 14.79 -29.53
CA TYR A 61 7.49 14.32 -28.41
C TYR A 61 7.20 12.82 -28.13
N ASP A 62 7.95 12.17 -27.23
CA ASP A 62 7.67 10.80 -26.76
C ASP A 62 7.96 10.62 -25.24
N PHE A 63 7.15 9.81 -24.55
CA PHE A 63 7.21 9.44 -23.11
C PHE A 63 6.22 8.27 -22.90
N LEU A 64 6.54 7.12 -22.28
CA LEU A 64 7.68 6.71 -21.46
C LEU A 64 8.25 5.35 -21.93
N ASN A 65 9.58 5.22 -22.01
CA ASN A 65 10.25 3.92 -22.03
C ASN A 65 10.52 3.42 -20.60
N LEU A 66 10.56 2.10 -20.42
CA LEU A 66 11.16 1.47 -19.23
C LEU A 66 12.66 1.25 -19.50
N HIS A 67 13.50 1.59 -18.52
CA HIS A 67 14.94 1.43 -18.64
C HIS A 67 15.37 -0.03 -18.67
N ASP A 68 16.19 -0.38 -19.66
CA ASP A 68 17.10 -1.51 -19.63
C ASP A 68 18.50 -0.96 -19.31
N SER A 69 19.21 -1.52 -18.34
CA SER A 69 20.43 -0.93 -17.77
C SER A 69 21.66 -1.82 -17.95
N GLY A 70 22.29 -1.70 -19.12
CA GLY A 70 23.65 -2.21 -19.38
C GLY A 70 24.67 -1.07 -19.32
N GLU A 71 25.67 -1.18 -18.45
CA GLU A 71 26.78 -0.22 -18.35
C GLU A 71 27.91 -0.55 -19.34
N LEU A 72 28.43 0.46 -20.04
CA LEU A 72 29.78 0.50 -20.61
C LEU A 72 30.30 1.96 -20.55
N PHE A 73 31.62 2.12 -20.68
CA PHE A 73 32.39 3.32 -20.29
C PHE A 73 32.79 4.24 -21.46
N GLN A 74 33.51 5.33 -21.12
CA GLN A 74 34.22 6.31 -21.99
C GLN A 74 33.34 7.37 -22.69
N GLU A 75 33.77 8.63 -22.90
CA GLU A 75 34.74 9.49 -22.19
C GLU A 75 34.40 10.98 -22.53
N ASP A 76 35.27 11.96 -22.25
CA ASP A 76 35.03 13.43 -22.42
C ASP A 76 34.71 13.84 -23.91
N ASP A 77 34.16 15.02 -24.27
CA ASP A 77 34.40 16.37 -23.74
C ASP A 77 33.39 17.46 -24.26
N PHE A 78 33.53 18.69 -23.77
CA PHE A 78 33.11 20.00 -24.30
C PHE A 78 31.66 20.55 -24.19
N GLN A 79 31.55 21.85 -24.50
CA GLN A 79 30.58 22.83 -23.98
C GLN A 79 29.75 23.49 -25.11
N LYS A 80 28.47 23.86 -24.86
CA LYS A 80 28.01 25.28 -24.76
C LYS A 80 26.49 25.49 -24.58
N ARG A 81 26.17 26.73 -24.19
CA ARG A 81 24.87 27.33 -23.82
C ARG A 81 23.78 27.26 -24.91
N LEU A 82 22.51 27.28 -24.48
CA LEU A 82 21.53 28.35 -24.80
C LEU A 82 20.29 28.29 -23.87
N PHE A 83 19.42 29.31 -23.94
CA PHE A 83 18.26 29.55 -23.05
C PHE A 83 16.90 29.21 -23.71
N PRO A 84 15.80 29.01 -22.93
CA PRO A 84 14.48 28.61 -23.45
C PRO A 84 13.55 29.79 -23.83
N PRO A 85 12.52 29.57 -24.68
CA PRO A 85 11.48 30.55 -25.00
C PRO A 85 10.17 30.37 -24.21
N ASP A 86 9.41 31.46 -24.04
CA ASP A 86 8.06 31.51 -23.46
C ASP A 86 6.96 30.95 -24.37
N ILE A 87 5.85 30.47 -23.78
CA ILE A 87 4.60 30.15 -24.49
C ILE A 87 3.39 30.76 -23.77
N PHE A 88 2.88 31.87 -24.32
CA PHE A 88 1.52 32.36 -24.11
C PHE A 88 0.94 32.85 -25.44
N LYS A 89 -0.11 32.21 -25.94
CA LYS A 89 -1.13 32.86 -26.78
C LYS A 89 -2.42 32.04 -26.80
N LEU A 90 -3.55 32.75 -26.69
CA LEU A 90 -4.91 32.21 -26.76
C LEU A 90 -5.56 32.69 -28.05
N SER A 91 -6.46 31.89 -28.60
CA SER A 91 -7.48 32.34 -29.55
C SER A 91 -8.87 31.86 -29.13
N LYS A 92 -9.84 32.76 -29.26
CA LYS A 92 -11.28 32.48 -29.41
C LYS A 92 -11.56 32.39 -30.94
N LEU A 93 -12.73 32.09 -31.50
CA LEU A 93 -14.12 31.97 -31.04
C LEU A 93 -14.68 30.59 -31.53
N ASP A 94 -15.97 30.20 -31.55
CA ASP A 94 -17.21 30.95 -31.76
C ASP A 94 -18.47 30.31 -31.16
N GLU A 95 -19.60 31.03 -31.22
CA GLU A 95 -20.89 30.66 -30.60
C GLU A 95 -21.90 29.99 -31.56
N CYS A 96 -22.86 29.24 -31.01
CA CYS A 96 -24.16 29.04 -31.63
C CYS A 96 -25.25 28.75 -30.56
N ASN A 97 -26.48 29.19 -30.80
CA ASN A 97 -27.53 29.34 -29.78
C ASN A 97 -28.86 28.61 -30.14
N LEU A 98 -29.81 28.62 -29.19
CA LEU A 98 -31.24 28.21 -29.32
C LEU A 98 -31.49 26.68 -29.41
N LEU A 99 -32.67 26.14 -29.07
CA LEU A 99 -33.94 26.74 -28.62
C LEU A 99 -34.68 25.78 -27.65
N SER A 100 -35.19 26.26 -26.52
CA SER A 100 -36.02 25.47 -25.59
C SER A 100 -37.52 25.73 -25.78
N LYS A 101 -38.33 24.69 -25.99
CA LYS A 101 -39.81 24.79 -26.03
C LYS A 101 -40.43 24.36 -24.70
N THR A 102 -41.23 25.25 -24.09
CA THR A 102 -42.22 24.92 -23.06
C THR A 102 -43.53 24.45 -23.68
N LYS A 103 -44.35 23.74 -22.89
CA LYS A 103 -45.80 23.58 -23.10
C LYS A 103 -46.47 23.57 -21.73
N ASP A 104 -47.43 24.48 -21.55
CA ASP A 104 -48.31 24.53 -20.40
C ASP A 104 -49.65 23.85 -20.73
N PHE A 105 -50.33 23.29 -19.71
CA PHE A 105 -51.78 23.03 -19.74
C PHE A 105 -52.36 23.08 -18.31
N TYR A 106 -53.26 24.03 -18.09
CA TYR A 106 -54.44 23.92 -17.22
C TYR A 106 -55.62 23.51 -18.14
N THR A 107 -56.81 23.08 -17.71
CA THR A 107 -57.51 23.05 -16.39
C THR A 107 -57.89 21.58 -16.00
N ASP A 108 -58.50 21.24 -14.86
CA ASP A 108 -59.93 21.44 -14.51
C ASP A 108 -60.26 21.34 -13.00
N LYS A 109 -61.55 21.56 -12.66
CA LYS A 109 -62.10 21.80 -11.31
C LYS A 109 -62.57 20.51 -10.57
N PRO A 110 -62.83 20.56 -9.25
CA PRO A 110 -63.08 19.39 -8.40
C PRO A 110 -64.57 18.99 -8.32
N CYS A 111 -64.83 17.79 -7.78
CA CYS A 111 -66.15 17.33 -7.37
C CYS A 111 -66.16 16.85 -5.90
N THR A 112 -67.34 16.71 -5.29
CA THR A 112 -67.55 16.78 -3.83
C THR A 112 -67.94 15.48 -3.12
N SER A 113 -67.41 15.32 -1.89
CA SER A 113 -67.96 14.63 -0.70
C SER A 113 -69.10 13.61 -0.82
N ARG A 114 -68.97 12.48 -0.11
CA ARG A 114 -70.10 11.87 0.63
C ARG A 114 -69.66 11.19 1.93
N THR A 115 -70.63 10.97 2.82
CA THR A 115 -70.50 10.62 4.25
C THR A 115 -71.13 9.26 4.53
N LEU A 116 -70.72 8.55 5.61
CA LEU A 116 -71.40 7.48 6.40
C LEU A 116 -70.30 6.56 7.04
N LYS A 117 -70.41 5.92 8.21
CA LYS A 117 -71.31 6.03 9.40
C LYS A 117 -70.54 5.48 10.66
N ARG A 118 -71.09 5.59 11.88
CA ARG A 118 -70.50 5.07 13.15
C ARG A 118 -71.08 3.71 13.59
N MET A 119 -70.26 2.88 14.23
CA MET A 119 -70.48 2.15 15.52
C MET A 119 -69.06 2.01 16.17
N LEU A 120 -68.73 2.20 17.45
CA LEU A 120 -69.35 2.02 18.79
C LEU A 120 -69.18 0.61 19.41
N VAL A 121 -68.31 0.55 20.45
CA VAL A 121 -68.46 -0.22 21.72
C VAL A 121 -68.29 -1.77 21.56
N GLU A 122 -67.63 -2.53 22.42
CA GLU A 122 -67.56 -2.57 23.91
C GLU A 122 -66.16 -2.49 24.56
N ASP A 123 -66.14 -2.61 25.88
CA ASP A 123 -65.06 -2.35 26.85
C ASP A 123 -64.66 -3.63 27.64
N VAL A 124 -63.90 -3.47 28.73
CA VAL A 124 -63.76 -4.39 29.90
C VAL A 124 -62.45 -5.22 30.03
N SER A 125 -61.96 -5.17 31.27
CA SER A 125 -60.73 -5.69 31.92
C SER A 125 -60.82 -7.20 32.28
N SER A 126 -59.92 -7.88 33.04
CA SER A 126 -58.91 -7.45 34.04
C SER A 126 -57.83 -8.53 34.38
N THR A 127 -56.73 -8.10 35.01
CA THR A 127 -55.90 -8.77 36.07
C THR A 127 -55.47 -10.26 36.02
N LEU A 128 -54.15 -10.49 36.05
CA LEU A 128 -53.32 -11.15 37.12
C LEU A 128 -53.91 -12.28 38.03
N PRO A 129 -53.08 -13.17 38.69
CA PRO A 129 -51.66 -13.55 38.46
C PRO A 129 -51.22 -15.02 38.82
N THR A 130 -49.91 -15.25 38.87
CA THR A 130 -49.11 -16.11 39.83
C THR A 130 -48.79 -17.61 39.61
N LYS A 131 -47.46 -17.87 39.68
CA LYS A 131 -46.73 -18.92 40.47
C LYS A 131 -46.67 -20.41 40.01
N THR A 132 -45.54 -20.73 39.37
CA THR A 132 -44.51 -21.70 39.83
C THR A 132 -44.89 -22.97 40.60
N LYS A 133 -44.38 -24.13 40.15
CA LYS A 133 -43.76 -25.13 41.05
C LYS A 133 -42.68 -25.98 40.34
N ARG A 134 -41.67 -26.39 41.10
CA ARG A 134 -40.64 -27.38 40.69
C ARG A 134 -41.23 -28.79 40.68
N ILE A 135 -40.73 -29.65 39.78
CA ILE A 135 -40.52 -31.08 40.06
C ILE A 135 -39.08 -31.42 39.62
N ASN A 136 -38.42 -32.33 40.34
CA ASN A 136 -37.11 -32.91 40.02
C ASN A 136 -37.12 -34.40 40.50
N PRO A 137 -36.12 -35.23 40.21
CA PRO A 137 -36.22 -36.28 39.20
C PRO A 137 -36.30 -37.70 39.80
N LYS A 138 -36.36 -38.74 38.95
CA LYS A 138 -36.02 -40.13 39.31
C LYS A 138 -35.19 -40.85 38.23
N PRO A 139 -34.34 -41.84 38.58
CA PRO A 139 -33.38 -42.45 37.67
C PRO A 139 -33.67 -43.93 37.30
N ILE A 140 -33.02 -44.39 36.23
CA ILE A 140 -32.72 -45.78 35.81
C ILE A 140 -31.35 -45.64 35.11
N SER A 141 -30.19 -46.17 35.53
CA SER A 141 -29.74 -47.48 36.03
C SER A 141 -29.28 -48.46 34.94
N ASP A 142 -28.10 -49.07 35.16
CA ASP A 142 -27.62 -50.35 34.59
C ASP A 142 -27.30 -50.39 33.06
N ASN A 143 -26.23 -51.06 32.56
CA ASN A 143 -25.06 -51.70 33.20
C ASN A 143 -23.93 -51.99 32.16
N GLU A 144 -22.91 -52.76 32.60
CA GLU A 144 -21.99 -53.60 31.81
C GLU A 144 -20.64 -53.02 31.28
N LYS A 145 -19.57 -53.44 31.97
CA LYS A 145 -18.36 -54.13 31.45
C LYS A 145 -17.56 -53.46 30.31
N SER A 146 -16.43 -52.81 30.59
CA SER A 146 -15.11 -53.36 31.03
C SER A 146 -14.29 -54.04 29.93
N HIS A 147 -13.10 -53.50 29.67
CA HIS A 147 -11.88 -54.29 29.51
C HIS A 147 -10.67 -53.50 30.04
N ILE A 148 -9.76 -54.21 30.71
CA ILE A 148 -8.54 -53.69 31.31
C ILE A 148 -7.37 -53.99 30.36
N PHE A 149 -6.40 -53.08 30.26
CA PHE A 149 -4.98 -53.43 30.21
C PHE A 149 -4.16 -52.34 30.90
N GLU A 150 -3.29 -52.77 31.82
CA GLU A 150 -2.38 -51.94 32.62
C GLU A 150 -0.92 -52.25 32.25
N GLU A 151 -0.01 -51.32 32.60
CA GLU A 151 1.46 -51.44 32.60
C GLU A 151 2.15 -51.78 31.25
N GLU A 152 3.23 -51.10 30.87
CA GLU A 152 4.57 -51.39 31.41
C GLU A 152 5.42 -50.14 31.67
N MET A 153 6.03 -50.09 32.87
CA MET A 153 7.21 -49.25 33.13
C MET A 153 8.48 -50.03 32.77
N ILE A 154 9.31 -49.49 31.87
CA ILE A 154 10.68 -49.98 31.66
C ILE A 154 11.69 -48.94 32.15
N LYS A 155 12.55 -49.36 33.09
CA LYS A 155 13.66 -48.57 33.66
C LYS A 155 15.00 -49.09 33.13
N VAL A 156 15.90 -48.17 32.77
CA VAL A 156 17.38 -48.25 33.04
C VAL A 156 18.12 -49.36 32.24
N PRO A 157 19.31 -49.11 31.62
CA PRO A 157 20.46 -48.52 32.30
C PRO A 157 21.35 -47.53 31.53
N GLU A 158 22.06 -46.71 32.32
CA GLU A 158 23.34 -46.11 31.93
C GLU A 158 24.48 -47.14 32.11
N PRO A 159 25.46 -47.21 31.21
CA PRO A 159 26.71 -47.93 31.45
C PRO A 159 27.82 -46.99 31.93
N ILE A 160 28.14 -47.03 33.24
CA ILE A 160 29.38 -46.44 33.77
C ILE A 160 30.48 -47.51 33.71
N ILE A 161 31.53 -47.27 32.93
CA ILE A 161 32.84 -47.92 33.12
C ILE A 161 33.93 -46.84 33.10
N LYS A 162 34.62 -46.68 34.23
CA LYS A 162 35.95 -46.04 34.31
C LYS A 162 37.01 -47.10 34.04
N LYS A 163 38.17 -46.71 33.51
CA LYS A 163 39.49 -46.87 34.19
C LYS A 163 40.66 -46.42 33.28
N ASP A 164 41.60 -45.71 33.92
CA ASP A 164 43.07 -45.96 33.99
C ASP A 164 43.88 -46.10 32.67
N LEU A 165 45.14 -45.64 32.52
CA LEU A 165 46.11 -45.03 33.46
C LEU A 165 47.16 -44.13 32.72
N ASP A 166 48.22 -43.72 33.42
CA ASP A 166 49.57 -43.32 32.92
C ASP A 166 49.91 -41.87 32.48
N THR A 167 50.01 -40.99 33.48
CA THR A 167 51.28 -40.52 34.13
C THR A 167 52.58 -40.27 33.32
N ARG A 168 53.39 -39.29 33.79
CA ARG A 168 54.75 -38.81 33.38
C ARG A 168 54.77 -37.88 32.16
N GLN A 169 55.26 -36.62 32.18
CA GLN A 169 56.01 -35.79 33.14
C GLN A 169 57.53 -36.06 33.31
N ILE A 170 58.36 -34.99 33.14
CA ILE A 170 59.78 -34.80 33.55
C ILE A 170 60.82 -35.65 32.73
N THR A 171 62.08 -35.27 32.44
CA THR A 171 63.07 -34.19 32.79
C THR A 171 63.59 -33.50 31.49
N GLU A 172 64.02 -32.22 31.41
CA GLU A 172 65.20 -31.48 31.96
C GLU A 172 66.60 -31.77 31.35
N LYS A 173 67.54 -30.82 31.58
CA LYS A 173 68.99 -30.74 31.23
C LYS A 173 69.33 -29.96 29.95
N ASP A 174 70.37 -29.10 29.91
CA ASP A 174 71.14 -28.33 30.93
C ASP A 174 71.28 -26.87 30.34
N THR A 175 71.93 -25.81 30.85
CA THR A 175 73.00 -25.58 31.85
C THR A 175 72.95 -24.09 32.33
N PHE A 176 73.73 -23.72 33.36
CA PHE A 176 74.13 -22.33 33.75
C PHE A 176 75.32 -21.83 32.86
N ILE A 177 75.97 -20.65 32.96
CA ILE A 177 76.35 -19.65 34.02
C ILE A 177 76.35 -18.23 33.35
N GLY A 178 75.96 -17.10 33.98
CA GLY A 178 76.75 -16.18 34.86
C GLY A 178 77.78 -15.33 34.07
N ASP A 179 78.10 -14.06 34.38
CA ASP A 179 77.78 -13.14 35.49
C ASP A 179 77.40 -11.73 34.90
N GLU A 180 77.21 -10.58 35.58
CA GLU A 180 77.75 -10.01 36.85
C GLU A 180 76.84 -8.87 37.39
N THR A 181 77.03 -8.46 38.65
CA THR A 181 76.30 -7.39 39.41
C THR A 181 77.31 -6.69 40.37
N PRO A 182 77.02 -5.77 41.34
CA PRO A 182 75.74 -5.28 41.90
C PRO A 182 75.67 -3.79 42.38
N SER A 183 74.59 -3.45 43.11
CA SER A 183 74.53 -2.51 44.27
C SER A 183 74.50 -0.98 44.02
N ILE A 184 74.04 -0.09 44.92
CA ILE A 184 73.10 -0.17 46.08
C ILE A 184 72.46 1.23 46.31
N SER A 185 71.39 1.33 47.11
CA SER A 185 70.63 2.55 47.43
C SER A 185 71.23 3.48 48.51
N ALA A 186 70.90 4.78 48.44
CA ALA A 186 70.40 5.66 49.53
C ALA A 186 71.01 7.09 49.61
N ASP A 187 70.11 8.08 49.63
CA ASP A 187 70.11 9.41 50.27
C ASP A 187 71.39 10.25 50.42
N LEU A 188 71.44 11.41 49.73
CA LEU A 188 71.12 12.73 50.31
C LEU A 188 71.32 13.88 49.28
N GLY A 189 70.60 15.00 49.42
CA GLY A 189 71.12 16.31 48.99
C GLY A 189 70.30 17.13 47.98
N ARG A 190 70.18 18.43 48.27
CA ARG A 190 69.58 19.52 47.46
C ARG A 190 70.18 19.66 46.06
N ALA A 191 69.36 20.09 45.08
CA ALA A 191 69.43 21.42 44.45
C ALA A 191 68.43 21.58 43.27
N GLU A 192 68.13 22.83 42.89
CA GLU A 192 67.12 23.18 41.89
C GLU A 192 67.68 23.79 40.58
N ILE A 193 66.96 23.53 39.49
CA ILE A 193 66.66 24.43 38.36
C ILE A 193 67.82 24.99 37.49
N LYS A 194 67.76 24.63 36.19
CA LYS A 194 67.58 25.62 35.10
C LYS A 194 66.73 25.03 33.97
N GLN A 195 65.93 25.88 33.33
CA GLN A 195 64.82 25.48 32.45
C GLN A 195 65.19 25.43 30.96
N ILE A 196 64.63 24.47 30.23
CA ILE A 196 64.24 24.58 28.80
C ILE A 196 62.83 23.93 28.70
N PRO A 197 61.84 24.57 28.02
CA PRO A 197 60.43 24.23 28.22
C PRO A 197 59.95 22.98 27.47
N SER A 198 58.89 22.37 28.00
CA SER A 198 58.08 21.36 27.33
C SER A 198 57.45 21.92 26.06
N LYS A 199 57.57 21.19 24.94
CA LYS A 199 56.71 21.41 23.77
C LYS A 199 55.36 20.77 24.05
N GLU A 200 54.31 21.58 24.00
CA GLU A 200 52.92 21.11 24.01
C GLU A 200 52.67 20.15 22.84
N GLU A 201 51.69 19.25 22.99
CA GLU A 201 51.14 18.44 21.89
C GLU A 201 50.37 19.32 20.89
N ASN A 202 51.12 20.10 20.11
CA ASN A 202 50.60 20.93 19.05
C ASN A 202 50.06 20.05 17.92
N GLN A 203 48.75 19.72 18.01
CA GLN A 203 47.94 19.24 16.90
C GLN A 203 48.28 20.06 15.65
N ILE A 204 48.81 19.41 14.60
CA ILE A 204 49.35 20.09 13.43
C ILE A 204 48.21 20.67 12.58
N LYS A 205 47.73 21.85 12.97
CA LYS A 205 46.69 22.63 12.30
C LYS A 205 47.29 23.33 11.07
N LYS A 206 47.36 22.61 9.94
CA LYS A 206 47.69 23.21 8.64
C LYS A 206 46.50 24.02 8.11
N ASN A 207 46.64 25.34 8.04
CA ASN A 207 45.66 26.25 7.43
C ASN A 207 45.37 25.84 5.96
N LEU A 208 44.19 25.29 5.70
CA LEU A 208 43.86 24.73 4.37
C LEU A 208 43.17 25.75 3.46
N ILE A 209 43.84 26.11 2.36
CA ILE A 209 43.30 27.01 1.34
C ILE A 209 42.28 26.26 0.46
N LEU A 210 41.04 26.19 0.94
CA LEU A 210 39.88 25.77 0.15
C LEU A 210 39.79 26.59 -1.15
N LYS A 211 39.62 25.89 -2.29
CA LYS A 211 39.44 26.43 -3.65
C LYS A 211 38.27 27.43 -3.68
N LEU A 212 38.25 28.30 -4.68
CA LEU A 212 37.07 29.15 -4.93
C LEU A 212 35.82 28.28 -5.13
N TYR A 213 34.69 28.70 -4.55
CA TYR A 213 33.46 27.91 -4.55
C TYR A 213 32.95 27.63 -5.97
N THR A 214 33.03 26.36 -6.38
CA THR A 214 32.42 25.84 -7.60
C THR A 214 31.45 24.72 -7.21
N ARG A 215 30.17 24.87 -7.55
CA ARG A 215 29.11 23.98 -7.03
C ARG A 215 29.38 22.51 -7.36
N SER A 216 29.60 21.69 -6.33
CA SER A 216 29.81 20.25 -6.45
C SER A 216 28.48 19.50 -6.55
N LYS A 217 28.45 18.44 -7.37
CA LYS A 217 27.32 17.49 -7.47
C LYS A 217 27.58 16.17 -6.73
N LEU A 218 28.70 16.05 -6.01
CA LEU A 218 29.17 14.77 -5.46
C LEU A 218 28.25 14.21 -4.35
N TRP A 219 27.46 15.07 -3.70
CA TRP A 219 26.41 14.73 -2.73
C TRP A 219 25.31 13.78 -3.24
N HIS A 220 25.19 13.59 -4.56
CA HIS A 220 24.23 12.66 -5.15
C HIS A 220 24.84 11.30 -5.55
N LYS A 221 26.14 11.07 -5.29
CA LYS A 221 26.78 9.76 -5.50
C LYS A 221 26.69 8.91 -4.22
N LYS A 222 26.35 7.62 -4.36
CA LYS A 222 26.33 6.66 -3.25
C LYS A 222 27.77 6.35 -2.79
N THR A 223 28.29 7.15 -1.85
CA THR A 223 29.61 6.92 -1.23
C THR A 223 29.53 5.83 -0.17
N ASN A 224 30.02 4.64 -0.51
CA ASN A 224 30.12 3.50 0.40
C ASN A 224 31.53 3.44 1.02
N SER A 225 31.67 3.31 2.33
CA SER A 225 32.97 3.15 3.01
C SER A 225 33.64 1.80 2.70
N LEU A 226 32.86 0.78 2.32
CA LEU A 226 33.35 -0.57 1.97
C LEU A 226 33.98 -0.67 0.56
N ILE A 227 34.16 0.45 -0.16
CA ILE A 227 34.81 0.48 -1.49
C ILE A 227 36.20 -0.18 -1.45
N VAL A 228 36.97 0.03 -0.37
CA VAL A 228 38.29 -0.59 -0.14
C VAL A 228 38.26 -2.11 -0.35
N TYR A 229 37.36 -2.81 0.37
CA TYR A 229 37.21 -4.26 0.26
C TYR A 229 36.61 -4.67 -1.09
N ARG A 230 35.69 -3.88 -1.64
CA ARG A 230 35.08 -4.13 -2.96
C ARG A 230 36.11 -4.10 -4.09
N ASP A 231 37.10 -3.21 -4.00
CA ASP A 231 38.18 -3.09 -4.99
C ASP A 231 39.30 -4.11 -4.76
N ALA A 232 39.54 -4.56 -3.52
CA ALA A 232 40.38 -5.72 -3.24
C ALA A 232 39.82 -7.00 -3.90
N VAL A 233 38.50 -7.25 -3.80
CA VAL A 233 37.83 -8.41 -4.44
C VAL A 233 37.97 -8.40 -5.97
N LYS A 234 38.10 -7.23 -6.61
CA LYS A 234 38.39 -7.14 -8.05
C LYS A 234 39.84 -7.51 -8.41
N LYS A 235 40.76 -7.50 -7.43
CA LYS A 235 42.20 -7.73 -7.63
C LYS A 235 42.69 -9.11 -7.17
N ILE A 236 41.97 -9.80 -6.26
CA ILE A 236 42.40 -11.08 -5.69
C ILE A 236 42.98 -12.04 -6.73
N ASN A 237 44.08 -12.71 -6.39
CA ASN A 237 44.58 -13.79 -7.24
C ASN A 237 43.58 -14.96 -7.23
N ILE A 238 43.43 -15.62 -8.37
CA ILE A 238 42.58 -16.80 -8.55
C ILE A 238 43.49 -17.90 -9.06
N ASP A 239 43.34 -19.14 -8.54
CA ASP A 239 44.17 -20.28 -8.95
C ASP A 239 45.67 -20.02 -8.77
N SER A 240 46.08 -19.44 -7.63
CA SER A 240 47.48 -19.09 -7.33
C SER A 240 48.46 -20.25 -7.47
N ASN A 241 47.96 -21.47 -7.29
CA ASN A 241 48.71 -22.71 -7.32
C ASN A 241 48.65 -23.40 -8.70
N LYS A 242 48.00 -22.76 -9.71
CA LYS A 242 47.78 -23.26 -11.08
C LYS A 242 47.11 -24.64 -11.15
N LEU A 243 46.35 -25.03 -10.13
CA LEU A 243 45.72 -26.35 -10.03
C LEU A 243 44.57 -26.53 -11.04
N PHE A 244 43.86 -25.45 -11.36
CA PHE A 244 42.85 -25.47 -12.41
C PHE A 244 43.49 -25.32 -13.80
N GLU A 245 44.48 -24.43 -13.97
CA GLU A 245 45.26 -24.30 -15.22
C GLU A 245 45.90 -25.64 -15.65
N ASN A 246 46.60 -26.32 -14.73
CA ASN A 246 47.28 -27.59 -15.02
C ASN A 246 46.28 -28.71 -15.36
N ASN A 247 45.15 -28.81 -14.64
CA ASN A 247 44.12 -29.81 -14.96
C ASN A 247 43.36 -29.49 -16.25
N LEU A 248 43.33 -28.22 -16.67
CA LEU A 248 42.79 -27.81 -17.95
C LEU A 248 43.75 -28.16 -19.10
N LEU A 249 45.07 -27.95 -18.93
CA LEU A 249 46.12 -28.39 -19.87
C LEU A 249 46.09 -29.91 -20.10
N GLU A 250 46.19 -30.69 -19.02
CA GLU A 250 46.17 -32.16 -19.02
C GLU A 250 45.02 -32.73 -19.88
N LYS A 251 43.81 -32.21 -19.66
CA LYS A 251 42.60 -32.61 -20.40
C LYS A 251 42.50 -32.04 -21.82
N ILE A 252 43.26 -31.01 -22.16
CA ILE A 252 43.37 -30.48 -23.53
C ILE A 252 44.38 -31.30 -24.35
N ASP A 253 45.47 -31.74 -23.73
CA ASP A 253 46.46 -32.62 -24.38
C ASP A 253 45.84 -33.99 -24.74
N GLU A 254 44.98 -34.55 -23.87
CA GLU A 254 44.11 -35.71 -24.18
C GLU A 254 43.32 -35.53 -25.50
N ILE A 255 42.83 -34.31 -25.75
CA ILE A 255 41.96 -33.97 -26.87
C ILE A 255 42.76 -33.74 -28.15
N ILE A 256 43.91 -33.07 -28.07
CA ILE A 256 44.69 -32.61 -29.22
C ILE A 256 45.52 -33.74 -29.86
N LYS A 257 45.91 -34.78 -29.10
CA LYS A 257 46.57 -36.01 -29.61
C LYS A 257 47.81 -35.79 -30.50
N LYS A 258 48.53 -34.66 -30.38
CA LYS A 258 49.80 -34.42 -31.08
C LYS A 258 51.00 -34.75 -30.21
N LYS A 259 52.01 -35.39 -30.81
CA LYS A 259 53.30 -35.69 -30.18
C LYS A 259 54.19 -34.43 -30.07
N SER A 260 54.10 -33.72 -28.95
CA SER A 260 55.23 -33.01 -28.33
C SER A 260 54.80 -32.39 -26.99
N SER A 261 55.59 -32.58 -25.93
CA SER A 261 55.34 -32.03 -24.61
C SER A 261 55.74 -30.55 -24.54
N LEU A 262 54.99 -29.70 -25.23
CA LEU A 262 55.18 -28.26 -25.24
C LEU A 262 54.70 -27.65 -23.91
N LYS A 263 55.57 -26.91 -23.22
CA LYS A 263 55.19 -26.04 -22.10
C LYS A 263 54.35 -24.87 -22.62
N SER A 264 53.07 -25.13 -22.89
CA SER A 264 52.11 -24.08 -23.24
C SER A 264 51.57 -23.41 -21.98
N SER A 265 51.32 -22.10 -22.05
CA SER A 265 50.60 -21.37 -21.01
C SER A 265 49.20 -21.01 -21.48
N VAL A 266 48.26 -20.98 -20.55
CA VAL A 266 46.83 -20.86 -20.86
C VAL A 266 46.32 -19.48 -20.45
N ASP A 267 45.80 -18.69 -21.40
CA ASP A 267 45.07 -17.48 -21.01
C ASP A 267 43.70 -17.84 -20.42
N LEU A 268 43.65 -17.92 -19.09
CA LEU A 268 42.43 -18.06 -18.29
C LEU A 268 41.91 -16.72 -17.73
N SER A 269 42.47 -15.57 -18.13
CA SER A 269 42.06 -14.27 -17.60
C SER A 269 40.57 -13.95 -17.76
N PRO A 270 39.84 -14.37 -18.82
CA PRO A 270 38.38 -14.24 -18.87
C PRO A 270 37.64 -15.11 -17.85
N THR A 271 38.12 -16.32 -17.59
CA THR A 271 37.55 -17.22 -16.57
C THR A 271 37.81 -16.68 -15.17
N TYR A 272 39.04 -16.29 -14.84
CA TYR A 272 39.36 -15.71 -13.54
C TYR A 272 38.62 -14.37 -13.29
N SER A 273 38.46 -13.53 -14.31
CA SER A 273 37.61 -12.33 -14.23
C SER A 273 36.13 -12.67 -13.98
N SER A 274 35.62 -13.74 -14.61
CA SER A 274 34.27 -14.23 -14.40
C SER A 274 34.06 -14.82 -13.00
N ILE A 275 35.08 -15.49 -12.42
CA ILE A 275 35.07 -15.96 -11.03
C ILE A 275 35.05 -14.77 -10.07
N ARG A 276 35.93 -13.77 -10.25
CA ARG A 276 35.92 -12.54 -9.44
C ARG A 276 34.56 -11.84 -9.48
N LYS A 277 33.93 -11.76 -10.66
CA LYS A 277 32.57 -11.22 -10.81
C LYS A 277 31.53 -12.08 -10.08
N PHE A 278 31.53 -13.40 -10.25
CA PHE A 278 30.61 -14.30 -9.56
C PHE A 278 30.71 -14.16 -8.03
N THR A 279 31.94 -14.13 -7.50
CA THR A 279 32.21 -13.91 -6.06
C THR A 279 31.72 -12.53 -5.61
N LEU A 280 32.01 -11.47 -6.39
CA LEU A 280 31.55 -10.10 -6.09
C LEU A 280 30.02 -9.95 -6.10
N ASP A 281 29.35 -10.59 -7.06
CA ASP A 281 27.89 -10.60 -7.17
C ASP A 281 27.27 -11.37 -5.98
N LYS A 282 27.89 -12.48 -5.55
CA LYS A 282 27.44 -13.30 -4.40
C LYS A 282 27.60 -12.61 -3.05
N ILE A 283 28.64 -11.80 -2.84
CA ILE A 283 28.85 -11.03 -1.60
C ILE A 283 28.28 -9.60 -1.69
N SER A 284 27.66 -9.21 -2.81
CA SER A 284 27.21 -7.83 -3.06
C SER A 284 26.29 -7.28 -1.95
N SER A 285 25.41 -8.12 -1.41
CA SER A 285 24.52 -7.78 -0.27
C SER A 285 25.28 -7.46 1.02
N LEU A 286 26.49 -8.00 1.22
CA LEU A 286 27.36 -7.65 2.35
C LEU A 286 27.88 -6.21 2.24
N PHE A 287 28.04 -5.69 1.01
CA PHE A 287 28.48 -4.31 0.80
C PHE A 287 27.35 -3.29 0.84
N ASP A 288 26.09 -3.71 0.64
CA ASP A 288 24.91 -2.84 0.69
C ASP A 288 24.13 -2.94 2.02
N ASP A 289 24.58 -3.77 2.98
CA ASP A 289 24.03 -3.92 4.33
C ASP A 289 24.42 -2.73 5.23
N ASN A 290 23.45 -1.88 5.56
CA ASN A 290 23.63 -0.75 6.48
C ASN A 290 23.85 -1.18 7.95
N GLU A 291 23.59 -2.45 8.32
CA GLU A 291 23.98 -3.00 9.64
C GLU A 291 25.45 -3.46 9.68
N ILE A 292 26.19 -3.41 8.57
CA ILE A 292 27.63 -3.25 8.69
C ILE A 292 27.89 -1.75 8.74
N ASP A 293 28.08 -1.26 9.96
CA ASP A 293 28.75 0.02 10.20
C ASP A 293 30.19 -0.24 10.66
N PRO A 294 31.13 -0.59 9.75
CA PRO A 294 32.55 -0.49 10.01
C PRO A 294 33.02 0.82 9.37
N ASP A 295 32.47 1.96 9.81
CA ASP A 295 33.17 3.22 9.63
C ASP A 295 34.43 3.14 10.52
N MET A 296 35.43 2.45 9.93
CA MET A 296 36.77 2.27 10.45
C MET A 296 37.23 3.62 10.97
N LEU A 297 37.57 3.65 12.27
CA LEU A 297 37.84 4.88 12.99
C LEU A 297 39.13 5.51 12.50
N ILE A 298 39.02 6.24 11.39
CA ILE A 298 40.03 7.15 10.85
C ILE A 298 40.16 8.29 11.86
N THR A 299 41.10 8.15 12.78
CA THR A 299 41.41 9.17 13.80
C THR A 299 42.44 10.18 13.28
N PRO A 300 42.49 11.40 13.84
CA PRO A 300 43.55 12.35 13.54
C PRO A 300 44.92 11.78 13.93
N GLY A 301 45.94 12.08 13.14
CA GLY A 301 47.30 11.58 13.31
C GLY A 301 47.62 10.28 12.55
N MET A 302 46.62 9.53 12.07
CA MET A 302 46.87 8.31 11.29
C MET A 302 47.62 8.60 9.99
N SER A 303 48.66 7.80 9.72
CA SER A 303 49.29 7.70 8.40
C SER A 303 48.48 6.78 7.48
N ILE A 304 48.80 6.79 6.18
CA ILE A 304 48.19 5.85 5.22
C ILE A 304 48.55 4.38 5.57
N SER A 305 49.66 4.15 6.28
CA SER A 305 50.01 2.82 6.77
C SER A 305 49.07 2.35 7.89
N ASP A 306 48.76 3.23 8.85
CA ASP A 306 47.85 2.91 9.95
C ASP A 306 46.41 2.70 9.47
N ILE A 307 46.02 3.46 8.44
CA ILE A 307 44.75 3.25 7.71
C ILE A 307 44.75 1.87 7.05
N ARG A 308 45.84 1.46 6.39
CA ARG A 308 45.96 0.11 5.79
C ARG A 308 45.84 -0.98 6.85
N SER A 309 46.62 -0.87 7.93
CA SER A 309 46.56 -1.79 9.07
C SER A 309 45.16 -1.88 9.65
N SER A 310 44.46 -0.76 9.80
CA SER A 310 43.07 -0.71 10.28
C SER A 310 42.07 -1.36 9.32
N CYS A 311 42.32 -1.32 8.00
CA CYS A 311 41.52 -2.08 7.04
C CYS A 311 41.74 -3.59 7.19
N ILE A 312 42.98 -4.02 7.43
CA ILE A 312 43.36 -5.43 7.59
C ILE A 312 42.85 -5.99 8.93
N SER A 313 43.01 -5.25 10.03
CA SER A 313 42.60 -5.65 11.38
C SER A 313 41.10 -5.49 11.66
N ASN A 314 40.26 -5.29 10.64
CA ASN A 314 38.81 -5.10 10.78
C ASN A 314 38.09 -6.43 11.08
N ASN A 315 38.30 -6.93 12.30
CA ASN A 315 37.78 -8.20 12.78
C ASN A 315 36.25 -8.31 12.69
N MET A 316 35.50 -7.20 12.79
CA MET A 316 34.04 -7.21 12.65
C MET A 316 33.61 -7.50 11.21
N PHE A 317 34.22 -6.82 10.22
CA PHE A 317 33.98 -7.09 8.80
C PHE A 317 34.39 -8.52 8.44
N PHE A 318 35.61 -8.94 8.77
CA PHE A 318 36.08 -10.29 8.41
C PHE A 318 35.31 -11.41 9.11
N LYS A 319 34.77 -11.19 10.32
CA LYS A 319 33.87 -12.14 11.00
C LYS A 319 32.48 -12.23 10.36
N LYS A 320 31.89 -11.12 9.88
CA LYS A 320 30.68 -11.16 9.04
C LYS A 320 30.95 -11.84 7.69
N LEU A 321 32.08 -11.51 7.04
CA LEU A 321 32.49 -12.07 5.74
C LEU A 321 32.69 -13.58 5.80
N ARG A 322 33.42 -14.12 6.79
CA ARG A 322 33.64 -15.58 6.95
C ARG A 322 32.33 -16.36 6.99
N LYS A 323 31.38 -15.94 7.84
CA LYS A 323 30.02 -16.51 7.89
C LYS A 323 29.25 -16.43 6.57
N TYR A 324 29.46 -15.37 5.79
CA TYR A 324 28.88 -15.22 4.46
C TYR A 324 29.53 -16.17 3.45
N CYS A 325 30.85 -16.32 3.48
CA CYS A 325 31.60 -17.27 2.66
C CYS A 325 31.22 -18.72 2.96
N GLU A 326 31.15 -19.12 4.23
CA GLU A 326 30.68 -20.45 4.68
C GLU A 326 29.30 -20.79 4.08
N LYS A 327 28.38 -19.82 4.07
CA LYS A 327 27.05 -19.96 3.48
C LYS A 327 27.10 -20.05 1.95
N ILE A 328 27.83 -19.16 1.28
CA ILE A 328 27.93 -19.17 -0.19
C ILE A 328 28.64 -20.44 -0.66
N GLU A 329 29.64 -20.94 0.06
CA GLU A 329 30.30 -22.22 -0.19
C GLU A 329 29.28 -23.36 -0.17
N LYS A 330 28.43 -23.42 0.87
CA LYS A 330 27.35 -24.42 0.93
C LYS A 330 26.38 -24.28 -0.25
N ASP A 331 25.92 -23.07 -0.56
CA ASP A 331 25.08 -22.80 -1.74
C ASP A 331 25.75 -23.29 -3.04
N VAL A 332 27.07 -23.10 -3.20
CA VAL A 332 27.84 -23.52 -4.39
C VAL A 332 28.07 -25.03 -4.43
N ARG A 333 28.28 -25.69 -3.27
CA ARG A 333 28.36 -27.15 -3.17
C ARG A 333 27.04 -27.80 -3.61
N GLU A 334 25.90 -27.24 -3.20
CA GLU A 334 24.55 -27.69 -3.57
C GLU A 334 24.17 -27.35 -5.03
N ILE A 335 24.69 -26.26 -5.60
CA ILE A 335 24.50 -25.93 -7.03
C ILE A 335 25.11 -27.03 -7.91
N PRO A 336 24.35 -27.63 -8.84
CA PRO A 336 24.90 -28.56 -9.81
C PRO A 336 25.94 -27.89 -10.71
N ASP A 337 27.02 -28.60 -11.01
CA ASP A 337 28.16 -28.16 -11.83
C ASP A 337 27.68 -27.60 -13.20
N ASN A 338 26.58 -28.18 -13.69
CA ASN A 338 25.80 -27.73 -14.85
C ASN A 338 25.08 -26.36 -14.70
N CYS A 339 25.42 -25.55 -13.71
CA CYS A 339 25.08 -24.13 -13.66
C CYS A 339 26.29 -23.22 -13.92
N LEU A 340 27.53 -23.73 -13.88
CA LEU A 340 28.75 -22.91 -13.79
C LEU A 340 29.51 -22.68 -15.12
N SER A 341 29.12 -23.28 -16.26
CA SER A 341 29.83 -23.08 -17.55
C SER A 341 29.82 -21.66 -18.09
N HIS A 342 28.95 -20.79 -17.55
CA HIS A 342 28.92 -19.36 -17.86
C HIS A 342 30.08 -18.59 -17.20
N VAL A 343 30.75 -19.19 -16.21
CA VAL A 343 31.96 -18.67 -15.56
C VAL A 343 33.21 -19.12 -16.33
N LEU A 344 33.17 -20.28 -16.99
CA LEU A 344 34.26 -20.78 -17.83
C LEU A 344 34.17 -20.19 -19.25
N GLN A 345 35.28 -19.65 -19.75
CA GLN A 345 35.37 -19.16 -21.14
C GLN A 345 35.05 -20.25 -22.20
N CYS A 346 34.53 -19.84 -23.36
CA CYS A 346 34.20 -20.78 -24.45
C CYS A 346 35.40 -21.13 -25.35
N ARG A 347 36.45 -20.32 -25.31
CA ARG A 347 37.67 -20.45 -26.09
C ARG A 347 38.87 -20.09 -25.22
N VAL A 348 40.01 -20.69 -25.52
CA VAL A 348 41.26 -20.58 -24.77
C VAL A 348 42.38 -20.33 -25.76
N ILE A 349 43.24 -19.36 -25.47
CA ILE A 349 44.46 -19.14 -26.24
C ILE A 349 45.56 -19.96 -25.58
N LEU A 350 46.13 -20.91 -26.34
CA LEU A 350 47.38 -21.57 -25.96
C LEU A 350 48.54 -20.76 -26.53
N ASN A 351 49.35 -20.19 -25.63
CA ASN A 351 50.63 -19.59 -26.00
C ASN A 351 51.65 -20.72 -26.09
N ILE A 352 52.07 -21.03 -27.32
CA ILE A 352 53.09 -22.06 -27.59
C ILE A 352 54.44 -21.35 -27.75
N ASN A 353 55.37 -21.63 -26.82
CA ASN A 353 56.74 -21.11 -26.88
C ASN A 353 57.59 -21.93 -27.87
N ASP A 354 57.24 -21.89 -29.16
CA ASP A 354 58.07 -22.40 -30.24
C ASP A 354 58.90 -21.26 -30.83
N HIS A 355 60.23 -21.39 -30.83
CA HIS A 355 61.18 -20.34 -31.19
C HIS A 355 61.15 -19.91 -32.67
N SER A 356 60.31 -20.51 -33.51
CA SER A 356 60.26 -20.29 -34.96
C SER A 356 58.91 -19.81 -35.51
N ASN A 357 57.83 -19.75 -34.70
CA ASN A 357 56.55 -19.15 -35.11
C ASN A 357 55.65 -18.85 -33.89
N SER A 358 55.42 -17.57 -33.57
CA SER A 358 54.56 -17.13 -32.46
C SER A 358 53.06 -17.16 -32.80
N ALA A 359 52.57 -18.30 -33.31
CA ALA A 359 51.19 -18.49 -33.75
C ALA A 359 50.27 -18.94 -32.58
N ASN A 360 49.77 -17.96 -31.82
CA ASN A 360 48.80 -18.18 -30.73
C ASN A 360 47.62 -19.05 -31.18
N THR A 361 47.48 -20.24 -30.58
CA THR A 361 46.52 -21.24 -31.05
C THR A 361 45.21 -21.15 -30.25
N GLU A 362 44.12 -20.72 -30.91
CA GLU A 362 42.80 -20.61 -30.29
C GLU A 362 42.09 -21.97 -30.24
N VAL A 363 42.07 -22.60 -29.06
CA VAL A 363 41.36 -23.86 -28.79
C VAL A 363 39.93 -23.58 -28.31
N LYS A 364 38.94 -24.21 -28.94
CA LYS A 364 37.53 -24.14 -28.53
C LYS A 364 37.24 -25.25 -27.51
N LEU A 365 36.79 -24.90 -26.30
CA LEU A 365 36.44 -25.87 -25.24
C LEU A 365 35.09 -26.59 -25.48
N TYR A 366 34.63 -26.67 -26.73
CA TYR A 366 33.29 -27.10 -27.09
C TYR A 366 33.40 -28.20 -28.17
N PRO A 367 32.89 -29.43 -27.94
CA PRO A 367 31.94 -29.82 -26.88
C PRO A 367 32.41 -30.06 -25.42
N PRO A 368 33.70 -30.27 -25.07
CA PRO A 368 34.06 -30.95 -23.81
C PRO A 368 33.94 -30.12 -22.51
N LYS A 369 33.37 -28.90 -22.50
CA LYS A 369 33.20 -28.04 -21.30
C LYS A 369 32.81 -28.79 -20.02
N ASN A 370 31.94 -29.80 -20.11
CA ASN A 370 31.52 -30.63 -18.97
C ASN A 370 32.70 -31.25 -18.19
N LYS A 371 33.80 -31.66 -18.84
CA LYS A 371 34.99 -32.27 -18.21
C LYS A 371 35.71 -31.35 -17.19
N PHE A 372 35.44 -30.06 -17.23
CA PHE A 372 36.14 -29.03 -16.44
C PHE A 372 35.25 -28.42 -15.33
N LEU A 373 33.94 -28.70 -15.31
CA LEU A 373 32.99 -28.01 -14.44
C LEU A 373 33.15 -28.36 -12.95
N SER A 374 33.50 -29.60 -12.62
CA SER A 374 33.77 -30.01 -11.25
C SER A 374 35.00 -29.29 -10.69
N LYS A 375 36.11 -29.27 -11.45
CA LYS A 375 37.33 -28.55 -11.06
C LYS A 375 37.13 -27.02 -11.01
N LEU A 376 36.27 -26.47 -11.87
CA LEU A 376 35.84 -25.08 -11.80
C LEU A 376 35.02 -24.79 -10.53
N LYS A 377 34.13 -25.70 -10.14
CA LYS A 377 33.35 -25.62 -8.90
C LYS A 377 34.24 -25.68 -7.66
N GLU A 378 35.22 -26.58 -7.65
CA GLU A 378 36.28 -26.62 -6.63
C GLU A 378 37.05 -25.29 -6.55
N LEU A 379 37.47 -24.73 -7.70
CA LEU A 379 38.17 -23.43 -7.74
C LEU A 379 37.29 -22.27 -7.24
N ILE A 380 35.99 -22.27 -7.55
CA ILE A 380 35.04 -21.26 -7.05
C ILE A 380 34.83 -21.42 -5.55
N ILE A 381 34.74 -22.66 -5.03
CA ILE A 381 34.67 -22.94 -3.59
C ILE A 381 35.93 -22.42 -2.90
N ASP A 382 37.12 -22.84 -3.35
CA ASP A 382 38.41 -22.42 -2.78
C ASP A 382 38.56 -20.89 -2.77
N THR A 383 38.21 -20.23 -3.89
CA THR A 383 38.19 -18.76 -4.00
C THR A 383 37.31 -18.11 -2.93
N ILE A 384 36.17 -18.71 -2.59
CA ILE A 384 35.19 -18.16 -1.65
C ILE A 384 35.59 -18.45 -0.21
N SER A 385 36.05 -19.66 0.11
CA SER A 385 36.55 -20.05 1.43
C SER A 385 37.81 -19.25 1.81
N ASN A 386 38.73 -19.04 0.86
CA ASN A 386 39.95 -18.25 1.05
C ASN A 386 39.74 -16.73 0.92
N LEU A 387 38.58 -16.27 0.43
CA LEU A 387 38.28 -14.86 0.16
C LEU A 387 38.66 -13.87 1.28
N PRO A 388 38.42 -14.14 2.58
CA PRO A 388 38.81 -13.22 3.66
C PRO A 388 40.32 -12.98 3.68
N ASN A 389 41.11 -14.04 3.48
CA ASN A 389 42.57 -13.97 3.48
C ASN A 389 43.08 -13.35 2.17
N SER A 390 42.47 -13.69 1.03
CA SER A 390 42.79 -13.10 -0.27
C SER A 390 42.57 -11.58 -0.30
N ILE A 391 41.53 -11.08 0.38
CA ILE A 391 41.30 -9.63 0.55
C ILE A 391 42.42 -9.01 1.39
N ILE A 392 42.83 -9.62 2.51
CA ILE A 392 43.94 -9.13 3.34
C ILE A 392 45.22 -8.99 2.51
N CYS A 393 45.60 -10.05 1.78
CA CYS A 393 46.80 -10.06 0.94
C CYS A 393 46.76 -9.00 -0.19
N GLU A 394 45.60 -8.60 -0.69
CA GLU A 394 45.50 -7.50 -1.66
C GLU A 394 45.50 -6.12 -1.00
N LEU A 395 45.00 -5.98 0.24
CA LEU A 395 45.08 -4.73 0.99
C LEU A 395 46.52 -4.41 1.42
N GLU A 396 47.31 -5.42 1.79
CA GLU A 396 48.75 -5.33 2.04
C GLU A 396 49.50 -4.73 0.83
N LYS A 397 49.21 -5.24 -0.38
CA LYS A 397 49.80 -4.80 -1.65
C LYS A 397 49.25 -3.46 -2.16
N THR A 398 48.08 -3.02 -1.70
CA THR A 398 47.42 -1.83 -2.28
C THR A 398 48.21 -0.57 -1.95
N ASP A 399 48.53 0.21 -2.98
CA ASP A 399 49.30 1.44 -2.87
C ASP A 399 48.54 2.56 -2.11
N GLN A 400 49.32 3.52 -1.62
CA GLN A 400 48.81 4.63 -0.82
C GLN A 400 47.74 5.47 -1.53
N LYS A 401 47.89 5.70 -2.85
CA LYS A 401 46.98 6.53 -3.64
C LYS A 401 45.62 5.85 -3.78
N ASN A 402 45.60 4.54 -4.00
CA ASN A 402 44.36 3.75 -4.05
C ASN A 402 43.65 3.68 -2.69
N ILE A 403 44.38 3.57 -1.56
CA ILE A 403 43.78 3.63 -0.21
C ILE A 403 43.12 5.00 0.03
N VAL A 404 43.82 6.10 -0.25
CA VAL A 404 43.27 7.46 -0.08
C VAL A 404 42.06 7.68 -1.00
N ASN A 405 42.14 7.31 -2.27
CA ASN A 405 41.01 7.42 -3.22
C ASN A 405 39.81 6.53 -2.85
N ALA A 406 40.04 5.41 -2.16
CA ALA A 406 38.99 4.51 -1.72
C ALA A 406 38.24 5.05 -0.48
N LEU A 407 38.90 5.83 0.40
CA LEU A 407 38.34 6.32 1.67
C LEU A 407 37.96 7.81 1.70
N PHE A 408 38.60 8.64 0.88
CA PHE A 408 38.41 10.10 0.83
C PHE A 408 37.92 10.58 -0.56
N VAL A 409 37.51 11.84 -0.68
CA VAL A 409 37.04 12.48 -1.93
C VAL A 409 37.33 13.99 -1.93
N ASP A 410 37.78 14.55 -3.05
CA ASP A 410 38.03 16.00 -3.17
C ASP A 410 36.72 16.77 -3.16
N MET A 411 36.54 17.58 -2.11
CA MET A 411 35.45 18.53 -1.96
C MET A 411 36.05 19.92 -1.76
N HIS A 412 35.90 20.78 -2.78
CA HIS A 412 36.40 22.17 -2.79
C HIS A 412 37.91 22.30 -2.51
N GLY A 413 38.71 21.29 -2.83
CA GLY A 413 40.17 21.25 -2.65
C GLY A 413 40.66 20.51 -1.41
N VAL A 414 39.76 19.97 -0.58
CA VAL A 414 40.10 19.18 0.60
C VAL A 414 39.59 17.74 0.40
N LEU A 415 40.47 16.75 0.63
CA LEU A 415 40.10 15.34 0.58
C LEU A 415 39.36 14.99 1.88
N VAL A 416 38.03 15.08 1.87
CA VAL A 416 37.19 14.74 3.03
C VAL A 416 36.89 13.25 3.09
N SER A 417 36.65 12.69 4.27
CA SER A 417 36.26 11.28 4.40
C SER A 417 34.93 10.99 3.69
N LYS A 418 34.76 9.77 3.17
CA LYS A 418 33.46 9.33 2.62
C LYS A 418 32.40 9.13 3.72
N SER A 419 32.81 8.97 4.98
CA SER A 419 31.89 9.00 6.13
C SER A 419 31.29 10.39 6.38
N LEU A 420 32.02 11.50 6.12
CA LEU A 420 31.41 12.84 6.09
C LEU A 420 30.30 12.90 5.03
N ILE A 421 30.54 12.41 3.82
CA ILE A 421 29.53 12.43 2.75
C ILE A 421 28.31 11.56 3.10
N LYS A 422 28.52 10.37 3.67
CA LYS A 422 27.46 9.50 4.22
C LYS A 422 26.59 10.25 5.25
N ASN A 423 27.20 10.89 6.25
CA ASN A 423 26.51 11.64 7.30
C ASN A 423 25.79 12.90 6.76
N MET A 424 26.41 13.59 5.81
CA MET A 424 25.84 14.76 5.14
C MET A 424 24.64 14.40 4.25
N ASN A 425 24.66 13.24 3.59
CA ASN A 425 23.52 12.75 2.82
C ASN A 425 22.35 12.34 3.73
N LEU A 426 22.62 11.70 4.88
CA LEU A 426 21.61 11.43 5.90
C LEU A 426 20.99 12.73 6.45
N LEU A 427 21.82 13.76 6.73
CA LEU A 427 21.34 15.09 7.12
C LEU A 427 20.52 15.74 5.99
N PHE A 428 20.93 15.60 4.73
CA PHE A 428 20.20 16.16 3.59
C PHE A 428 18.81 15.54 3.45
N ASP A 429 18.71 14.21 3.36
CA ASP A 429 17.43 13.53 3.12
C ASP A 429 16.44 13.71 4.28
N TYR A 430 16.93 13.75 5.54
CA TYR A 430 16.11 14.10 6.71
C TYR A 430 15.54 15.53 6.66
N ASN A 431 16.25 16.48 6.06
CA ASN A 431 15.82 17.89 5.99
C ASN A 431 15.20 18.29 4.64
N LYS A 432 15.31 17.46 3.60
CA LYS A 432 14.88 17.67 2.20
C LYS A 432 13.46 18.24 2.08
N ASN A 433 12.53 17.72 2.88
CA ASN A 433 11.12 18.10 2.85
C ASN A 433 10.82 19.47 3.52
N LYS A 434 11.73 20.01 4.34
CA LYS A 434 11.51 21.25 5.12
C LYS A 434 11.51 22.52 4.26
N PHE A 435 12.16 22.48 3.10
CA PHE A 435 12.37 23.63 2.21
C PHE A 435 11.36 23.74 1.06
N ALA A 436 10.43 22.79 0.91
CA ALA A 436 9.43 22.82 -0.15
C ALA A 436 8.45 24.01 0.00
N ASN A 437 8.22 24.74 -1.09
CA ASN A 437 7.16 25.76 -1.26
C ASN A 437 7.23 27.02 -0.36
N LYS A 438 8.43 27.56 -0.08
CA LYS A 438 8.63 28.88 0.55
C LYS A 438 9.64 29.73 -0.24
N ARG A 439 9.66 31.06 -0.03
CA ARG A 439 10.71 31.92 -0.61
C ARG A 439 12.02 31.72 0.16
N PHE A 440 13.14 32.09 -0.46
CA PHE A 440 14.47 31.84 0.11
C PHE A 440 14.67 32.59 1.44
N ASP A 441 14.32 33.88 1.47
CA ASP A 441 14.50 34.75 2.65
C ASP A 441 13.64 34.32 3.85
N ASP A 442 12.47 33.69 3.61
CA ASP A 442 11.60 33.12 4.66
C ASP A 442 12.30 31.99 5.47
N ASN A 443 13.40 31.45 4.96
CA ASN A 443 14.10 30.29 5.51
C ASN A 443 15.49 30.59 6.10
N LEU A 444 15.93 31.86 6.18
CA LEU A 444 17.31 32.18 6.62
C LEU A 444 17.67 31.58 7.99
N ASN A 445 16.74 31.63 8.96
CA ASN A 445 16.95 31.02 10.29
C ASN A 445 17.11 29.50 10.23
N LEU A 446 16.39 28.82 9.32
CA LEU A 446 16.50 27.38 9.10
C LEU A 446 17.82 27.03 8.40
N PHE A 447 18.33 27.88 7.50
CA PHE A 447 19.67 27.69 6.94
C PHE A 447 20.79 27.91 7.97
N ASN A 448 20.63 28.83 8.93
CA ASN A 448 21.58 28.96 10.04
C ASN A 448 21.55 27.70 10.95
N GLU A 449 20.37 27.19 11.30
CA GLU A 449 20.21 25.92 12.07
C GLU A 449 20.85 24.72 11.33
N MET A 450 20.76 24.67 10.00
CA MET A 450 21.43 23.64 9.20
C MET A 450 22.94 23.85 9.13
N LEU A 451 23.41 25.10 9.01
CA LEU A 451 24.85 25.42 8.98
C LEU A 451 25.55 24.99 10.27
N GLU A 452 24.94 25.26 11.43
CA GLU A 452 25.44 24.84 12.74
C GLU A 452 25.58 23.30 12.84
N LYS A 453 24.60 22.56 12.33
CA LYS A 453 24.63 21.08 12.28
C LYS A 453 25.71 20.56 11.32
N ILE A 454 25.90 21.20 10.17
CA ILE A 454 26.97 20.86 9.23
C ILE A 454 28.34 21.15 9.85
N VAL A 455 28.51 22.31 10.50
CA VAL A 455 29.74 22.66 11.23
C VAL A 455 30.08 21.61 12.29
N ASN A 456 29.10 21.16 13.08
CA ASN A 456 29.33 20.13 14.09
C ASN A 456 29.76 18.78 13.47
N ILE A 457 29.19 18.37 12.33
CA ILE A 457 29.62 17.14 11.62
C ILE A 457 31.03 17.32 11.01
N VAL A 458 31.31 18.46 10.38
CA VAL A 458 32.61 18.75 9.75
C VAL A 458 33.72 18.85 10.81
N LYS A 459 33.47 19.48 11.96
CA LYS A 459 34.43 19.67 13.06
C LYS A 459 34.94 18.35 13.66
N VAL A 460 34.13 17.28 13.60
CA VAL A 460 34.52 15.93 14.05
C VAL A 460 34.92 14.99 12.90
N SER A 461 34.87 15.46 11.65
CA SER A 461 35.17 14.65 10.47
C SER A 461 36.62 14.83 10.02
N CYS A 462 37.36 13.72 10.00
CA CYS A 462 38.73 13.70 9.53
C CYS A 462 38.86 14.00 8.02
N ILE A 463 39.89 14.77 7.70
CA ILE A 463 40.28 15.16 6.34
C ILE A 463 41.72 14.69 6.06
N PHE A 464 42.05 14.47 4.79
CA PHE A 464 43.38 14.04 4.37
C PHE A 464 44.14 15.16 3.65
N HIS A 465 45.32 15.49 4.16
CA HIS A 465 46.28 16.40 3.50
C HIS A 465 47.70 16.06 3.97
N GLU A 466 48.37 15.17 3.22
CA GLU A 466 49.69 14.59 3.58
C GLU A 466 49.68 13.72 4.86
N GLY A 467 48.51 13.52 5.45
CA GLY A 467 48.22 12.80 6.69
C GLY A 467 46.76 13.04 7.07
N VAL A 468 46.27 12.37 8.12
CA VAL A 468 44.89 12.55 8.60
C VAL A 468 44.83 13.61 9.71
N PHE A 469 43.98 14.62 9.55
CA PHE A 469 43.81 15.73 10.50
C PHE A 469 42.33 16.08 10.69
N LEU A 470 42.02 16.86 11.73
CA LEU A 470 40.74 17.60 11.78
C LEU A 470 40.91 18.95 11.05
N PRO A 471 39.85 19.48 10.42
CA PRO A 471 39.87 20.86 9.92
C PRO A 471 40.03 21.86 11.07
N ASP A 472 40.80 22.93 10.84
CA ASP A 472 40.78 24.10 11.71
C ASP A 472 39.40 24.81 11.67
N GLU A 473 39.17 25.77 12.56
CA GLU A 473 37.86 26.44 12.68
C GLU A 473 37.48 27.29 11.43
N PRO A 474 38.39 28.10 10.84
CA PRO A 474 38.15 28.76 9.55
C PRO A 474 37.82 27.79 8.40
N THR A 475 38.55 26.67 8.30
CA THR A 475 38.33 25.62 7.30
C THR A 475 36.98 24.93 7.55
N THR A 476 36.67 24.60 8.80
CA THR A 476 35.39 24.01 9.22
C THR A 476 34.22 24.89 8.79
N GLU A 477 34.26 26.19 9.11
CA GLU A 477 33.20 27.13 8.74
C GLU A 477 33.10 27.30 7.22
N LYS A 478 34.21 27.61 6.54
CA LYS A 478 34.22 27.89 5.10
C LYS A 478 33.79 26.66 4.29
N LEU A 479 34.27 25.47 4.67
CA LEU A 479 33.83 24.20 4.09
C LEU A 479 32.34 23.99 4.31
N SER A 480 31.85 24.12 5.55
CA SER A 480 30.43 23.94 5.92
C SER A 480 29.48 24.85 5.13
N ARG A 481 29.85 26.14 4.95
CA ARG A 481 29.11 27.09 4.11
C ARG A 481 29.06 26.63 2.65
N TYR A 482 30.11 26.00 2.14
CA TYR A 482 30.13 25.43 0.78
C TYR A 482 29.27 24.16 0.67
N LEU A 483 29.30 23.24 1.65
CA LEU A 483 28.51 21.99 1.60
C LEU A 483 27.01 22.30 1.60
N LEU A 484 26.56 23.16 2.52
CA LEU A 484 25.16 23.62 2.60
C LEU A 484 24.69 24.22 1.26
N SER A 485 25.58 24.94 0.58
CA SER A 485 25.30 25.64 -0.66
C SER A 485 25.26 24.72 -1.88
N ASP A 486 26.06 23.66 -1.90
CA ASP A 486 25.92 22.59 -2.88
C ASP A 486 24.59 21.84 -2.72
N MET A 487 24.28 21.43 -1.49
CA MET A 487 23.09 20.65 -1.10
C MET A 487 21.80 21.36 -1.51
N TYR A 488 21.62 22.62 -1.09
CA TYR A 488 20.38 23.38 -1.27
C TYR A 488 20.42 24.38 -2.43
N GLY A 489 21.56 24.51 -3.13
CA GLY A 489 21.72 25.43 -4.24
C GLY A 489 21.78 26.91 -3.83
N ILE A 490 22.29 27.19 -2.63
CA ILE A 490 22.41 28.56 -2.12
C ILE A 490 23.40 29.34 -3.02
N PRO A 491 23.05 30.54 -3.52
CA PRO A 491 23.98 31.35 -4.28
C PRO A 491 25.08 31.92 -3.37
N PHE A 492 26.33 31.96 -3.87
CA PHE A 492 27.50 32.43 -3.11
C PHE A 492 27.30 33.79 -2.41
N LYS A 493 26.55 34.71 -3.04
CA LYS A 493 26.19 36.04 -2.48
C LYS A 493 25.35 35.99 -1.19
N PHE A 494 24.87 34.83 -0.76
CA PHE A 494 24.19 34.63 0.52
C PHE A 494 25.10 34.06 1.61
N HIS A 495 26.34 33.63 1.29
CA HIS A 495 27.27 33.09 2.29
C HIS A 495 27.54 34.10 3.42
N GLU A 496 27.63 35.39 3.11
CA GLU A 496 27.82 36.50 4.07
C GLU A 496 26.59 36.76 4.96
N LYS A 497 25.39 36.36 4.52
CA LYS A 497 24.14 36.50 5.28
C LYS A 497 23.91 35.35 6.26
N LEU A 498 24.55 34.20 6.03
CA LEU A 498 24.54 33.08 6.96
C LEU A 498 25.38 33.46 8.19
N LYS A 499 24.80 33.26 9.37
CA LYS A 499 25.46 33.56 10.65
C LYS A 499 25.53 32.30 11.49
N LEU A 500 26.75 31.89 11.84
CA LEU A 500 26.95 31.07 13.03
C LEU A 500 26.71 31.95 14.25
N TYR A 501 25.94 31.45 15.21
CA TYR A 501 25.78 32.12 16.50
C TYR A 501 26.98 31.78 17.38
N ALA A 502 27.85 32.76 17.59
CA ALA A 502 28.95 32.62 18.53
C ALA A 502 28.39 32.32 19.93
N GLN A 503 28.88 31.22 20.53
CA GLN A 503 28.56 30.79 21.89
C GLN A 503 27.05 30.62 22.17
N SER A 504 26.45 29.60 21.53
CA SER A 504 25.58 28.73 22.33
C SER A 504 26.45 27.65 22.96
N THR A 505 26.53 27.60 24.29
CA THR A 505 26.84 26.38 25.03
C THR A 505 25.57 25.52 25.07
N LEU A 506 25.06 25.18 23.88
CA LEU A 506 24.25 23.98 23.73
C LEU A 506 25.05 22.85 24.38
N LYS A 507 24.43 22.16 25.34
CA LYS A 507 24.95 20.87 25.78
C LYS A 507 25.17 20.04 24.52
N ILE A 508 26.24 19.24 24.52
CA ILE A 508 26.37 18.15 23.58
C ILE A 508 25.36 17.09 24.01
N ASP A 509 24.09 17.36 23.75
CA ASP A 509 23.07 16.35 23.49
C ASP A 509 23.63 15.57 22.30
N ASN A 510 24.41 14.53 22.62
CA ASN A 510 25.22 13.78 21.67
C ASN A 510 24.38 13.52 20.42
N PHE A 511 24.86 14.00 19.26
CA PHE A 511 24.13 13.91 17.97
C PHE A 511 24.23 12.49 17.38
N ILE A 512 24.00 11.53 18.27
CA ILE A 512 23.76 10.12 18.07
C ILE A 512 22.53 9.99 17.17
N LEU A 513 22.78 9.58 15.92
CA LEU A 513 21.77 8.89 15.12
C LEU A 513 21.54 7.52 15.76
N ASP A 514 20.51 7.42 16.62
CA ASP A 514 19.98 6.18 17.23
C ASP A 514 21.02 5.10 17.64
N SER A 515 21.86 5.37 18.63
CA SER A 515 22.83 4.38 19.14
C SER A 515 22.16 3.28 19.98
N ASN A 516 21.47 2.36 19.32
CA ASN A 516 21.27 1.02 19.88
C ASN A 516 22.55 0.15 19.78
N TYR A 517 23.60 0.62 19.10
CA TYR A 517 24.82 -0.13 18.80
C TYR A 517 26.03 0.11 19.72
N ALA A 518 26.02 1.16 20.55
CA ALA A 518 27.16 1.53 21.41
C ALA A 518 27.16 0.84 22.79
N LYS A 519 26.92 -0.49 22.84
CA LYS A 519 26.94 -1.27 24.10
C LYS A 519 27.60 -2.63 23.95
N GLY A 520 28.87 -2.63 23.51
CA GLY A 520 29.61 -3.86 23.15
C GLY A 520 31.06 -3.99 23.61
N VAL A 521 31.74 -2.93 24.08
CA VAL A 521 33.14 -3.01 24.55
C VAL A 521 33.38 -2.05 25.73
N SER A 522 33.16 -2.53 26.96
CA SER A 522 33.62 -1.88 28.20
C SER A 522 33.64 -2.88 29.37
N ALA A 523 34.24 -4.05 29.15
CA ALA A 523 34.26 -5.16 30.11
C ALA A 523 35.58 -5.95 30.05
N ILE A 524 36.71 -5.24 30.05
CA ILE A 524 38.00 -5.78 30.47
C ILE A 524 38.30 -5.11 31.81
N LYS A 525 38.31 -5.89 32.89
CA LYS A 525 38.82 -5.44 34.19
C LYS A 525 40.30 -5.10 34.05
N MET A 526 40.74 -4.05 34.72
CA MET A 526 42.08 -4.01 35.30
C MET A 526 41.90 -3.63 36.76
N GLU A 527 42.36 -4.48 37.66
CA GLU A 527 42.12 -4.37 39.10
C GLU A 527 43.25 -3.58 39.74
N ILE A 528 42.91 -2.52 40.48
CA ILE A 528 43.75 -1.96 41.53
C ILE A 528 42.83 -1.61 42.72
N ASN A 529 43.18 -2.18 43.87
CA ASN A 529 43.03 -1.68 45.25
C ASN A 529 42.65 -0.18 45.44
N ASP A 530 42.03 0.27 46.55
CA ASP A 530 42.08 -0.31 47.91
C ASP A 530 40.94 0.15 48.86
N ASN A 531 40.73 -0.65 49.92
CA ASN A 531 40.33 -0.33 51.31
C ASN A 531 38.99 0.32 51.78
N CYS A 532 38.63 -0.14 52.99
CA CYS A 532 37.84 0.44 54.10
C CYS A 532 36.29 0.59 54.06
N ASP A 533 35.64 -0.34 54.77
CA ASP A 533 34.87 -0.13 56.01
C ASP A 533 33.72 0.90 56.08
N SER A 534 32.50 0.42 56.37
CA SER A 534 31.99 0.47 57.76
C SER A 534 30.67 -0.30 57.96
N ASP A 535 30.50 -0.83 59.17
CA ASP A 535 29.49 -1.78 59.66
C ASP A 535 27.97 -1.47 59.57
N LEU A 536 27.21 -2.57 59.73
CA LEU A 536 25.93 -2.76 60.43
C LEU A 536 25.03 -1.55 60.77
N ILE A 537 23.71 -1.73 60.55
CA ILE A 537 22.79 -2.20 61.61
C ILE A 537 21.53 -2.82 60.96
N ALA A 538 20.99 -3.86 61.61
CA ALA A 538 19.76 -4.53 61.17
C ALA A 538 18.61 -4.25 62.14
N THR A 539 17.38 -4.18 61.63
CA THR A 539 16.17 -4.42 62.44
C THR A 539 15.10 -5.12 61.61
N THR A 540 14.49 -6.14 62.19
CA THR A 540 13.45 -6.98 61.57
C THR A 540 12.04 -6.51 61.92
N SER A 541 11.10 -6.72 61.01
CA SER A 541 9.69 -7.01 61.35
C SER A 541 9.08 -7.93 60.29
N VAL A 542 8.14 -8.78 60.70
CA VAL A 542 7.63 -9.94 59.92
C VAL A 542 6.11 -9.83 59.75
N VAL A 543 5.54 -10.64 58.86
CA VAL A 543 4.08 -10.88 58.65
C VAL A 543 3.38 -9.78 57.82
N SER A 544 3.06 -10.04 56.55
CA SER A 544 1.88 -10.85 56.19
C SER A 544 1.87 -11.28 54.72
N ASN A 545 1.24 -12.42 54.42
CA ASN A 545 0.96 -12.84 53.05
C ASN A 545 -0.24 -12.07 52.48
N VAL A 546 -0.10 -11.51 51.27
CA VAL A 546 -1.20 -11.09 50.39
C VAL A 546 -0.80 -11.48 48.95
N ASP A 547 -1.74 -12.03 48.18
CA ASP A 547 -1.46 -12.64 46.87
C ASP A 547 -0.85 -11.69 45.84
N GLN A 548 0.29 -12.09 45.25
CA GLN A 548 0.84 -11.49 44.05
C GLN A 548 0.45 -12.31 42.81
N SER A 549 -0.74 -12.05 42.25
CA SER A 549 -1.14 -12.63 40.96
C SER A 549 -1.73 -11.63 39.94
N GLU A 550 -1.83 -10.33 40.27
CA GLU A 550 -2.01 -9.29 39.24
C GLU A 550 -0.69 -9.01 38.50
N LYS A 551 -0.58 -9.52 37.26
CA LYS A 551 0.48 -9.10 36.33
C LYS A 551 0.23 -7.65 35.89
N GLY A 552 0.72 -6.70 36.69
CA GLY A 552 0.64 -5.26 36.39
C GLY A 552 1.07 -4.95 34.95
N ALA A 553 0.18 -4.31 34.18
CA ALA A 553 0.36 -4.13 32.75
C ALA A 553 1.66 -3.37 32.44
N MET A 554 2.53 -3.96 31.59
CA MET A 554 3.81 -3.38 31.20
C MET A 554 3.63 -2.19 30.25
N ILE A 555 3.27 -1.04 30.82
CA ILE A 555 3.06 0.24 30.13
C ILE A 555 4.40 0.99 30.05
N LYS A 556 4.74 1.54 28.89
CA LYS A 556 5.95 2.34 28.68
C LYS A 556 5.66 3.64 27.93
N GLU A 557 6.15 4.76 28.45
CA GLU A 557 6.21 6.03 27.71
C GLU A 557 7.49 6.11 26.87
N PHE A 558 7.41 6.74 25.68
CA PHE A 558 8.49 6.81 24.70
C PHE A 558 8.70 8.26 24.24
N SER A 559 9.96 8.66 24.12
CA SER A 559 10.38 9.86 23.40
C SER A 559 10.22 9.64 21.88
N LEU A 560 9.01 9.87 21.36
CA LEU A 560 8.74 9.82 19.92
C LEU A 560 9.65 10.78 19.17
N LYS A 561 10.03 10.41 17.94
CA LYS A 561 10.77 11.31 17.05
C LYS A 561 9.90 12.54 16.71
N SER A 562 10.53 13.62 16.29
CA SER A 562 9.81 14.76 15.71
C SER A 562 9.04 14.29 14.48
N TYR A 563 7.75 14.62 14.40
CA TYR A 563 6.88 14.23 13.28
C TYR A 563 7.54 14.44 11.92
N CYS A 564 7.74 13.35 11.20
CA CYS A 564 8.10 13.31 9.80
C CYS A 564 6.98 12.55 9.08
N LYS A 565 6.53 13.02 7.91
CA LYS A 565 5.43 12.35 7.21
C LYS A 565 5.90 10.99 6.70
N ASP A 566 5.38 9.92 7.30
CA ASP A 566 5.67 8.55 6.91
C ASP A 566 4.62 8.03 5.90
N ASN A 567 5.03 7.14 5.00
CA ASN A 567 4.08 6.47 4.09
C ASN A 567 3.42 5.29 4.81
N LEU A 568 2.51 5.61 5.73
CA LEU A 568 1.85 4.66 6.64
C LEU A 568 1.37 3.39 5.91
N PHE A 569 0.62 3.56 4.82
CA PHE A 569 0.02 2.48 4.02
C PHE A 569 0.93 2.00 2.86
N SER A 570 2.24 1.95 3.08
CA SER A 570 3.16 1.29 2.14
C SER A 570 3.00 -0.23 2.20
N ALA A 571 3.21 -0.92 1.07
CA ALA A 571 3.05 -2.39 0.98
C ALA A 571 4.01 -3.17 1.91
N SER A 572 5.12 -2.57 2.34
CA SER A 572 6.04 -3.13 3.35
C SER A 572 5.52 -3.02 4.79
N ASN A 573 4.66 -2.04 5.06
CA ASN A 573 4.03 -1.80 6.36
C ASN A 573 2.72 -2.59 6.54
N THR A 574 2.05 -2.94 5.44
CA THR A 574 0.77 -3.67 5.48
C THR A 574 0.93 -5.18 5.25
N SER A 575 2.06 -5.64 4.68
CA SER A 575 2.32 -7.07 4.44
C SER A 575 2.13 -7.91 5.70
N ASN A 576 1.63 -9.12 5.51
CA ASN A 576 1.58 -10.14 6.55
C ASN A 576 2.72 -11.16 6.35
N ILE A 577 3.13 -11.81 7.44
CA ILE A 577 4.29 -12.72 7.43
C ILE A 577 4.08 -13.95 6.53
N TYR A 578 2.82 -14.35 6.30
CA TYR A 578 2.46 -15.46 5.42
C TYR A 578 2.69 -15.13 3.93
N GLU A 579 2.38 -13.91 3.47
CA GLU A 579 2.77 -13.42 2.14
C GLU A 579 4.29 -13.35 1.97
N ASP A 580 5.01 -12.91 3.01
CA ASP A 580 6.46 -12.83 2.99
C ASP A 580 7.12 -14.22 3.04
N ALA A 581 6.44 -15.23 3.59
CA ALA A 581 6.80 -16.64 3.42
C ALA A 581 6.57 -17.11 1.98
N ILE A 582 5.40 -16.84 1.36
CA ILE A 582 5.10 -17.22 -0.03
C ILE A 582 6.15 -16.68 -1.03
N LYS A 583 6.63 -15.45 -0.82
CA LYS A 583 7.70 -14.85 -1.64
C LYS A 583 9.01 -15.65 -1.58
N LYS A 584 9.29 -16.36 -0.48
CA LYS A 584 10.49 -17.19 -0.27
C LYS A 584 10.34 -18.67 -0.68
N ILE A 585 9.11 -19.21 -0.83
CA ILE A 585 8.86 -20.63 -1.17
C ILE A 585 9.66 -21.09 -2.40
N ILE A 586 10.30 -22.27 -2.26
CA ILE A 586 10.97 -22.99 -3.35
C ILE A 586 9.92 -23.61 -4.26
N ILE A 587 9.97 -23.23 -5.54
CA ILE A 587 9.11 -23.79 -6.60
C ILE A 587 9.87 -24.94 -7.27
N ASP A 588 9.15 -26.01 -7.65
CA ASP A 588 9.71 -27.16 -8.38
C ASP A 588 10.80 -27.91 -7.59
N ASN A 589 10.58 -28.12 -6.29
CA ASN A 589 11.54 -28.73 -5.36
C ASN A 589 11.94 -30.19 -5.75
N ASN A 590 11.07 -30.89 -6.47
CA ASN A 590 11.32 -32.22 -7.05
C ASN A 590 11.90 -32.16 -8.48
N CYS A 591 12.20 -30.97 -9.00
CA CYS A 591 12.67 -30.70 -10.38
C CYS A 591 11.77 -31.28 -11.49
N ARG A 592 10.50 -31.61 -11.21
CA ARG A 592 9.57 -32.23 -12.14
C ARG A 592 9.32 -31.37 -13.39
N PHE A 593 9.11 -30.07 -13.20
CA PHE A 593 8.95 -29.13 -14.30
C PHE A 593 10.28 -28.86 -15.02
N LYS A 594 11.40 -28.76 -14.30
CA LYS A 594 12.74 -28.68 -14.90
C LYS A 594 12.99 -29.86 -15.85
N ASN A 595 12.67 -31.08 -15.42
CA ASN A 595 12.88 -32.30 -16.20
C ASN A 595 11.96 -32.34 -17.44
N ARG A 596 10.66 -32.01 -17.31
CA ARG A 596 9.76 -31.87 -18.48
C ARG A 596 10.20 -30.79 -19.46
N ALA A 597 10.70 -29.66 -18.96
CA ALA A 597 11.25 -28.60 -19.81
C ALA A 597 12.57 -29.02 -20.48
N LEU A 598 13.37 -29.90 -19.85
CA LEU A 598 14.56 -30.50 -20.44
C LEU A 598 14.22 -31.56 -21.50
N GLU A 599 13.21 -32.40 -21.30
CA GLU A 599 12.71 -33.34 -22.32
C GLU A 599 12.28 -32.60 -23.60
N GLU A 600 11.38 -31.62 -23.46
CA GLU A 600 10.80 -30.94 -24.62
C GLU A 600 11.76 -29.91 -25.27
N LEU A 601 12.77 -29.40 -24.56
CA LEU A 601 13.77 -28.48 -25.14
C LEU A 601 15.09 -29.19 -25.51
N GLY A 602 15.36 -30.39 -25.00
CA GLY A 602 16.66 -31.06 -25.04
C GLY A 602 17.24 -31.19 -26.43
N SER A 603 16.49 -31.71 -27.40
CA SER A 603 16.98 -31.83 -28.80
C SER A 603 17.34 -30.48 -29.45
N PHE A 604 16.82 -29.36 -28.96
CA PHE A 604 17.18 -28.01 -29.42
C PHE A 604 18.35 -27.39 -28.62
N ILE A 605 18.57 -27.88 -27.40
CA ILE A 605 19.72 -27.54 -26.54
C ILE A 605 20.96 -28.31 -27.07
N THR A 606 20.84 -29.62 -27.25
CA THR A 606 21.88 -30.51 -27.80
C THR A 606 22.26 -30.16 -29.25
N SER A 607 21.32 -29.79 -30.13
CA SER A 607 21.67 -29.38 -31.51
C SER A 607 22.36 -28.03 -31.61
N ARG A 608 22.49 -27.30 -30.50
CA ARG A 608 23.38 -26.13 -30.35
C ARG A 608 24.64 -26.45 -29.52
N GLY A 609 24.90 -27.73 -29.28
CA GLY A 609 26.03 -28.27 -28.51
C GLY A 609 25.92 -28.14 -26.99
N PHE A 610 24.83 -27.55 -26.46
CA PHE A 610 24.66 -27.38 -25.03
C PHE A 610 24.26 -28.70 -24.38
N THR A 611 24.66 -28.88 -23.12
CA THR A 611 24.29 -30.05 -22.31
C THR A 611 22.94 -29.81 -21.62
N ASN A 612 22.13 -30.87 -21.52
CA ASN A 612 20.70 -30.84 -21.12
C ASN A 612 20.50 -30.62 -19.60
N SER A 613 21.10 -29.56 -19.07
CA SER A 613 21.26 -29.38 -17.63
C SER A 613 21.36 -27.89 -17.25
N TYR A 614 21.91 -27.05 -18.15
CA TYR A 614 21.99 -25.58 -18.11
C TYR A 614 20.65 -24.82 -18.19
N LEU A 615 19.53 -25.41 -17.75
CA LEU A 615 18.20 -24.82 -17.94
C LEU A 615 17.83 -23.81 -16.83
N ASN A 616 18.19 -22.53 -16.99
CA ASN A 616 17.80 -21.48 -16.04
C ASN A 616 16.31 -21.14 -16.18
N LEU A 617 15.48 -21.67 -15.29
CA LEU A 617 14.02 -21.44 -15.21
C LEU A 617 13.60 -20.36 -14.19
N SER A 618 14.54 -19.61 -13.61
CA SER A 618 14.29 -18.66 -12.52
C SER A 618 13.17 -17.65 -12.80
N LYS A 619 13.04 -17.14 -14.03
CA LYS A 619 11.95 -16.21 -14.37
C LYS A 619 10.59 -16.89 -14.46
N THR A 620 10.52 -18.14 -14.95
CA THR A 620 9.28 -18.95 -14.86
C THR A 620 8.89 -19.18 -13.40
N TYR A 621 9.83 -19.59 -12.53
CA TYR A 621 9.54 -19.80 -11.10
C TYR A 621 9.16 -18.51 -10.36
N SER A 622 9.75 -17.36 -10.73
CA SER A 622 9.36 -16.04 -10.24
C SER A 622 7.93 -15.67 -10.68
N ASN A 623 7.57 -15.95 -11.93
CA ASN A 623 6.22 -15.74 -12.44
C ASN A 623 5.20 -16.69 -11.77
N VAL A 624 5.58 -17.94 -11.47
CA VAL A 624 4.75 -18.90 -10.70
C VAL A 624 4.52 -18.36 -9.28
N ARG A 625 5.57 -17.98 -8.54
CA ARG A 625 5.44 -17.36 -7.21
C ARG A 625 4.52 -16.14 -7.23
N LYS A 626 4.66 -15.27 -8.23
CA LYS A 626 3.77 -14.12 -8.38
C LYS A 626 2.32 -14.56 -8.64
N TYR A 627 2.07 -15.49 -9.57
CA TYR A 627 0.70 -15.95 -9.86
C TYR A 627 0.04 -16.60 -8.63
N VAL A 628 0.79 -17.38 -7.87
CA VAL A 628 0.32 -17.99 -6.60
C VAL A 628 0.00 -16.91 -5.57
N LEU A 629 0.89 -15.95 -5.36
CA LEU A 629 0.66 -14.82 -4.45
C LEU A 629 -0.57 -13.99 -4.87
N ASP A 630 -0.62 -13.54 -6.13
CA ASP A 630 -1.74 -12.77 -6.71
C ASP A 630 -3.10 -13.51 -6.58
N LYS A 631 -3.10 -14.84 -6.48
CA LYS A 631 -4.30 -15.67 -6.28
C LYS A 631 -4.68 -15.90 -4.83
N VAL A 632 -3.71 -16.05 -3.93
CA VAL A 632 -3.92 -16.46 -2.53
C VAL A 632 -3.98 -15.26 -1.58
N THR A 633 -3.33 -14.14 -1.90
CA THR A 633 -3.32 -12.90 -1.10
C THR A 633 -4.70 -12.44 -0.62
N PRO A 634 -5.79 -12.45 -1.42
CA PRO A 634 -7.12 -12.06 -0.93
C PRO A 634 -7.62 -12.95 0.22
N PHE A 635 -7.41 -14.26 0.10
CA PHE A 635 -7.83 -15.27 1.07
C PHE A 635 -6.97 -15.27 2.33
N ILE A 636 -5.67 -14.98 2.21
CA ILE A 636 -4.79 -14.77 3.37
C ILE A 636 -5.21 -13.51 4.13
N ASN A 637 -5.53 -12.41 3.46
CA ASN A 637 -5.93 -11.20 4.18
C ASN A 637 -7.31 -11.31 4.82
N ASP A 638 -8.25 -12.10 4.28
CA ASP A 638 -9.46 -12.49 5.01
C ASP A 638 -9.13 -13.36 6.24
N ALA A 639 -8.36 -14.44 6.06
CA ALA A 639 -8.02 -15.34 7.15
C ALA A 639 -7.24 -14.63 8.28
N VAL A 640 -6.32 -13.72 7.93
CA VAL A 640 -5.61 -12.84 8.87
C VAL A 640 -6.54 -11.82 9.51
N THR A 641 -7.54 -11.27 8.80
CA THR A 641 -8.50 -10.33 9.42
C THR A 641 -9.37 -11.02 10.48
N ASN A 642 -9.68 -12.30 10.29
CA ASN A 642 -10.53 -13.10 11.17
C ASN A 642 -9.76 -13.92 12.23
N ALA A 643 -8.45 -14.14 12.03
CA ALA A 643 -7.61 -15.01 12.87
C ALA A 643 -6.12 -14.59 12.85
N ASP A 644 -5.82 -13.29 12.95
CA ASP A 644 -4.44 -12.82 13.19
C ASP A 644 -3.93 -13.33 14.54
N VAL A 645 -2.61 -13.45 14.70
CA VAL A 645 -2.04 -13.87 15.99
C VAL A 645 -2.18 -12.73 17.00
N LEU A 646 -2.84 -13.01 18.13
CA LEU A 646 -2.90 -12.08 19.26
C LEU A 646 -1.50 -11.89 19.87
N ILE A 647 -0.93 -10.71 19.63
CA ILE A 647 0.29 -10.25 20.27
C ILE A 647 -0.11 -9.68 21.65
N ASN A 648 0.50 -10.19 22.72
CA ASN A 648 0.26 -9.69 24.08
C ASN A 648 1.57 -9.12 24.69
N PRO A 649 1.51 -8.10 25.57
CA PRO A 649 2.68 -7.63 26.29
C PRO A 649 3.36 -8.75 27.09
N GLY A 650 4.69 -8.69 27.17
CA GLY A 650 5.49 -9.73 27.83
C GLY A 650 5.70 -11.02 27.04
N MET A 651 5.03 -11.26 25.90
CA MET A 651 5.41 -12.32 24.96
C MET A 651 6.81 -12.06 24.39
N SER A 652 7.59 -13.12 24.20
CA SER A 652 8.85 -13.09 23.47
C SER A 652 8.64 -13.25 21.96
N LEU A 653 9.67 -12.93 21.17
CA LEU A 653 9.68 -13.19 19.73
C LEU A 653 9.60 -14.69 19.40
N SER A 654 10.05 -15.57 20.30
CA SER A 654 9.92 -17.03 20.18
C SER A 654 8.48 -17.50 20.39
N ASP A 655 7.75 -16.91 21.33
CA ASP A 655 6.32 -17.22 21.56
C ASP A 655 5.49 -16.79 20.36
N LEU A 656 5.80 -15.64 19.75
CA LEU A 656 5.21 -15.21 18.48
C LEU A 656 5.55 -16.15 17.33
N ALA A 657 6.78 -16.67 17.26
CA ALA A 657 7.17 -17.68 16.28
C ALA A 657 6.33 -18.96 16.42
N TYR A 658 6.12 -19.42 17.66
CA TYR A 658 5.28 -20.58 17.96
C TYR A 658 3.81 -20.33 17.61
N ASN A 659 3.24 -19.21 18.07
CA ASN A 659 1.83 -18.86 17.84
C ASN A 659 1.48 -18.69 16.35
N LEU A 660 2.43 -18.23 15.53
CA LEU A 660 2.28 -18.19 14.06
C LEU A 660 2.24 -19.58 13.41
N LEU A 661 2.85 -20.58 14.03
CA LEU A 661 2.91 -21.96 13.55
C LEU A 661 1.78 -22.82 14.11
N SER A 662 1.25 -22.49 15.30
CA SER A 662 0.15 -23.20 15.97
C SER A 662 -1.25 -22.64 15.68
N ASN A 663 -1.36 -21.58 14.87
CA ASN A 663 -2.63 -20.98 14.44
C ASN A 663 -3.41 -21.91 13.46
N GLY A 664 -4.00 -22.96 14.01
CA GLY A 664 -4.76 -23.97 13.26
C GLY A 664 -5.91 -23.37 12.46
N THR A 665 -6.66 -22.42 13.02
CA THR A 665 -7.79 -21.77 12.35
C THR A 665 -7.37 -20.98 11.09
N PHE A 666 -6.21 -20.33 11.10
CA PHE A 666 -5.64 -19.73 9.89
C PHE A 666 -5.28 -20.79 8.85
N PHE A 667 -4.56 -21.84 9.24
CA PHE A 667 -4.08 -22.87 8.30
C PHE A 667 -5.22 -23.75 7.73
N GLU A 668 -6.26 -24.04 8.51
CA GLU A 668 -7.48 -24.74 8.08
C GLU A 668 -8.23 -23.93 7.00
N ARG A 669 -8.52 -22.66 7.29
CA ARG A 669 -9.12 -21.73 6.32
C ARG A 669 -8.26 -21.61 5.07
N LEU A 670 -6.94 -21.48 5.22
CA LEU A 670 -6.02 -21.40 4.10
C LEU A 670 -6.03 -22.68 3.26
N SER A 671 -6.07 -23.87 3.87
CA SER A 671 -6.14 -25.15 3.16
C SER A 671 -7.41 -25.25 2.31
N LYS A 672 -8.58 -24.95 2.91
CA LYS A 672 -9.86 -24.93 2.19
C LYS A 672 -9.85 -23.93 1.02
N ASN A 673 -9.34 -22.73 1.25
CA ASN A 673 -9.19 -21.70 0.22
C ASN A 673 -8.23 -22.16 -0.91
N CYS A 674 -7.12 -22.84 -0.57
CA CYS A 674 -6.21 -23.43 -1.55
C CYS A 674 -6.88 -24.50 -2.42
N GLU A 675 -7.73 -25.36 -1.85
CA GLU A 675 -8.52 -26.30 -2.65
C GLU A 675 -9.48 -25.62 -3.63
N GLU A 676 -10.19 -24.58 -3.20
CA GLU A 676 -11.11 -23.82 -4.06
C GLU A 676 -10.35 -23.12 -5.20
N ILE A 677 -9.18 -22.54 -4.91
CA ILE A 677 -8.28 -21.97 -5.91
C ILE A 677 -7.78 -23.05 -6.89
N VAL A 678 -7.42 -24.25 -6.41
CA VAL A 678 -7.01 -25.38 -7.26
C VAL A 678 -8.15 -25.86 -8.16
N LYS A 679 -9.36 -26.03 -7.63
CA LYS A 679 -10.58 -26.35 -8.40
C LYS A 679 -10.80 -25.29 -9.50
N GLY A 680 -10.69 -24.01 -9.15
CA GLY A 680 -10.77 -22.90 -10.12
C GLY A 680 -9.67 -22.92 -11.18
N ILE A 681 -8.43 -23.27 -10.82
CA ILE A 681 -7.28 -23.35 -11.75
C ILE A 681 -7.39 -24.57 -12.68
N LEU A 682 -7.93 -25.70 -12.21
CA LEU A 682 -8.20 -26.88 -13.04
C LEU A 682 -9.12 -26.56 -14.22
N SER A 683 -10.13 -25.70 -14.02
CA SER A 683 -11.03 -25.22 -15.07
C SER A 683 -10.38 -24.27 -16.10
N ILE A 684 -9.22 -23.68 -15.82
CA ILE A 684 -8.55 -22.73 -16.73
C ILE A 684 -7.87 -23.48 -17.89
N PRO A 685 -8.14 -23.17 -19.17
CA PRO A 685 -7.46 -23.79 -20.30
C PRO A 685 -5.94 -23.54 -20.30
N ASN A 686 -5.16 -24.56 -20.67
CA ASN A 686 -3.70 -24.53 -20.53
C ASN A 686 -3.02 -23.31 -21.22
N HIS A 687 -3.59 -22.77 -22.30
CA HIS A 687 -3.01 -21.63 -23.01
C HIS A 687 -2.95 -20.32 -22.19
N TYR A 688 -3.71 -20.19 -21.09
CA TYR A 688 -3.62 -19.03 -20.19
C TYR A 688 -2.35 -19.00 -19.33
N PHE A 689 -1.60 -20.11 -19.24
CA PHE A 689 -0.34 -20.18 -18.49
C PHE A 689 0.88 -19.79 -19.36
N LEU A 690 0.64 -19.32 -20.59
CA LEU A 690 1.67 -19.05 -21.60
C LEU A 690 2.60 -17.87 -21.28
N ARG A 691 2.14 -16.83 -20.57
CA ARG A 691 3.04 -15.76 -20.08
C ARG A 691 3.79 -16.10 -18.80
N ILE A 692 3.35 -17.09 -18.03
CA ILE A 692 4.06 -17.55 -16.83
C ILE A 692 5.37 -18.24 -17.24
N VAL A 693 5.31 -19.13 -18.25
CA VAL A 693 6.51 -19.64 -18.94
C VAL A 693 7.32 -18.45 -19.49
N GLN A 694 8.63 -18.39 -19.23
CA GLN A 694 9.51 -17.38 -19.82
C GLN A 694 9.65 -17.51 -21.36
N SER A 695 9.78 -16.41 -22.10
CA SER A 695 9.90 -16.46 -23.57
C SER A 695 11.31 -16.75 -24.09
N TYR A 696 12.31 -16.44 -23.27
CA TYR A 696 13.71 -16.78 -23.48
C TYR A 696 14.19 -17.59 -22.27
N VAL A 697 14.86 -18.71 -22.52
CA VAL A 697 15.58 -19.49 -21.51
C VAL A 697 17.06 -19.17 -21.66
N TYR A 698 17.73 -18.75 -20.59
CA TYR A 698 19.18 -18.57 -20.62
C TYR A 698 19.86 -19.93 -20.42
N LEU A 699 20.81 -20.25 -21.29
CA LEU A 699 21.68 -21.44 -21.21
C LEU A 699 23.08 -21.05 -20.71
N SER A 700 23.52 -19.84 -21.03
CA SER A 700 24.69 -19.19 -20.45
C SER A 700 24.38 -17.70 -20.19
N ALA A 701 25.35 -16.93 -19.69
CA ALA A 701 25.19 -15.48 -19.52
C ALA A 701 25.02 -14.72 -20.85
N THR A 702 25.51 -15.28 -21.96
CA THR A 702 25.44 -14.69 -23.31
C THR A 702 24.38 -15.36 -24.19
N GLU A 703 24.06 -16.63 -23.98
CA GLU A 703 23.25 -17.42 -24.90
C GLU A 703 21.83 -17.69 -24.38
N ARG A 704 20.86 -17.22 -25.16
CA ARG A 704 19.42 -17.33 -24.87
C ARG A 704 18.68 -18.14 -25.94
N LEU A 705 17.93 -19.14 -25.50
CA LEU A 705 17.05 -19.96 -26.31
C LEU A 705 15.63 -19.36 -26.33
N ARG A 706 15.17 -18.90 -27.51
CA ARG A 706 13.82 -18.36 -27.72
C ARG A 706 12.80 -19.49 -27.88
N ILE A 707 12.06 -19.82 -26.83
CA ILE A 707 11.18 -21.01 -26.80
C ILE A 707 9.75 -20.77 -27.32
N ASN A 708 9.42 -19.59 -27.86
CA ASN A 708 8.06 -19.17 -28.26
C ASN A 708 7.18 -20.25 -28.90
N LYS A 709 7.70 -21.04 -29.85
CA LYS A 709 6.94 -22.12 -30.52
C LYS A 709 6.62 -23.30 -29.59
N LYS A 710 7.53 -23.64 -28.66
CA LYS A 710 7.38 -24.76 -27.70
C LYS A 710 6.73 -24.38 -26.38
N LYS A 711 6.63 -23.09 -26.01
CA LYS A 711 5.97 -22.63 -24.77
C LYS A 711 4.59 -23.27 -24.54
N LYS A 712 3.77 -23.42 -25.59
CA LYS A 712 2.45 -24.04 -25.54
C LYS A 712 2.46 -25.47 -24.99
N LYS A 713 3.53 -26.24 -25.24
CA LYS A 713 3.69 -27.61 -24.72
C LYS A 713 4.05 -27.66 -23.25
N LEU A 714 4.73 -26.64 -22.72
CA LEU A 714 5.11 -26.54 -21.29
C LEU A 714 4.00 -25.95 -20.41
N CYS A 715 2.92 -25.46 -21.01
CA CYS A 715 1.78 -24.89 -20.30
C CYS A 715 1.01 -25.88 -19.39
N PRO A 716 0.79 -27.16 -19.76
CA PRO A 716 0.20 -28.15 -18.86
C PRO A 716 1.08 -28.38 -17.63
N ASP A 717 2.40 -28.49 -17.81
CA ASP A 717 3.33 -28.73 -16.72
C ASP A 717 3.47 -27.51 -15.79
N VAL A 718 3.43 -26.27 -16.32
CA VAL A 718 3.32 -25.06 -15.48
C VAL A 718 2.00 -25.01 -14.72
N LYS A 719 0.89 -25.42 -15.32
CA LYS A 719 -0.41 -25.49 -14.63
C LYS A 719 -0.37 -26.51 -13.49
N LEU A 720 0.20 -27.69 -13.72
CA LEU A 720 0.43 -28.71 -12.69
C LEU A 720 1.36 -28.20 -11.59
N LEU A 721 2.47 -27.54 -11.93
CA LEU A 721 3.41 -26.93 -10.97
C LEU A 721 2.73 -25.86 -10.09
N ILE A 722 1.83 -25.06 -10.65
CA ILE A 722 1.05 -24.07 -9.89
C ILE A 722 0.07 -24.77 -8.94
N ILE A 723 -0.64 -25.80 -9.39
CA ILE A 723 -1.53 -26.61 -8.55
C ILE A 723 -0.74 -27.25 -7.40
N GLU A 724 0.37 -27.92 -7.71
CA GLU A 724 1.27 -28.56 -6.75
C GLU A 724 1.85 -27.56 -5.74
N THR A 725 2.13 -26.32 -6.15
CA THR A 725 2.56 -25.24 -5.25
C THR A 725 1.43 -24.78 -4.31
N ILE A 726 0.19 -24.70 -4.79
CA ILE A 726 -0.97 -24.20 -4.03
C ILE A 726 -1.50 -25.27 -3.05
N SER A 727 -1.60 -26.53 -3.49
CA SER A 727 -1.98 -27.65 -2.60
C SER A 727 -1.01 -27.82 -1.43
N ASN A 728 0.29 -27.65 -1.66
CA ASN A 728 1.31 -27.74 -0.61
C ASN A 728 1.54 -26.41 0.14
N LEU A 729 0.77 -25.35 -0.14
CA LEU A 729 1.07 -24.01 0.37
C LEU A 729 1.02 -23.88 1.91
N PRO A 730 0.05 -24.48 2.65
CA PRO A 730 0.03 -24.42 4.11
C PRO A 730 1.31 -25.02 4.74
N TYR A 731 1.75 -26.16 4.22
CA TYR A 731 3.00 -26.82 4.64
C TYR A 731 4.23 -25.97 4.29
N ASN A 732 4.30 -25.47 3.05
CA ASN A 732 5.43 -24.65 2.59
C ASN A 732 5.56 -23.34 3.38
N ILE A 733 4.44 -22.70 3.76
CA ILE A 733 4.43 -21.53 4.63
C ILE A 733 4.95 -21.88 6.03
N THR A 734 4.43 -22.95 6.63
CA THR A 734 4.90 -23.48 7.93
C THR A 734 6.41 -23.74 7.91
N HIS A 735 6.92 -24.33 6.84
CA HIS A 735 8.36 -24.60 6.65
C HIS A 735 9.20 -23.32 6.50
N GLU A 736 8.75 -22.33 5.71
CA GLU A 736 9.48 -21.06 5.58
C GLU A 736 9.40 -20.17 6.84
N ILE A 737 8.35 -20.30 7.66
CA ILE A 737 8.26 -19.61 8.97
C ILE A 737 9.18 -20.26 10.02
N ARG A 738 9.33 -21.60 10.02
CA ARG A 738 10.27 -22.32 10.90
C ARG A 738 11.75 -21.96 10.67
N LYS A 739 12.10 -21.41 9.50
CA LYS A 739 13.46 -20.97 9.17
C LYS A 739 13.82 -19.59 9.70
N LEU A 740 12.87 -18.84 10.27
CA LEU A 740 13.08 -17.45 10.63
C LEU A 740 13.75 -17.32 11.99
N ASN A 741 14.79 -16.50 12.05
CA ASN A 741 15.35 -16.05 13.32
C ASN A 741 14.44 -14.96 13.96
N PRO A 742 14.55 -14.69 15.27
CA PRO A 742 13.71 -13.72 15.96
C PRO A 742 13.66 -12.32 15.32
N ASN A 743 14.77 -11.85 14.73
CA ASN A 743 14.83 -10.54 14.08
C ASN A 743 14.04 -10.54 12.76
N GLU A 744 14.19 -11.57 11.93
CA GLU A 744 13.35 -11.75 10.73
C GLU A 744 11.85 -11.93 11.04
N ILE A 745 11.49 -12.31 12.27
CA ILE A 745 10.10 -12.32 12.74
C ILE A 745 9.67 -10.92 13.18
N ALA A 746 10.52 -10.20 13.91
CA ALA A 746 10.28 -8.81 14.31
C ALA A 746 10.03 -7.89 13.10
N ASP A 747 10.89 -7.93 12.07
CA ASP A 747 10.78 -7.09 10.86
C ASP A 747 9.56 -7.41 9.97
N ARG A 748 8.97 -8.59 10.15
CA ARG A 748 7.79 -9.04 9.41
C ARG A 748 6.49 -8.82 10.18
N LEU A 749 6.50 -8.91 11.50
CA LEU A 749 5.32 -8.63 12.34
C LEU A 749 5.17 -7.16 12.69
N PHE A 750 6.27 -6.42 12.84
CA PHE A 750 6.29 -5.01 13.21
C PHE A 750 6.86 -4.14 12.07
N THR A 751 6.62 -2.84 12.12
CA THR A 751 7.27 -1.84 11.27
C THR A 751 7.57 -0.58 12.11
N ASN A 752 8.70 0.06 11.85
CA ASN A 752 9.12 1.26 12.57
C ASN A 752 8.47 2.51 11.95
N ILE A 753 7.61 3.18 12.71
CA ILE A 753 6.91 4.40 12.27
C ILE A 753 7.03 5.43 13.40
N HIS A 754 7.44 6.67 13.08
CA HIS A 754 7.77 7.73 14.06
C HIS A 754 8.77 7.34 15.18
N GLY A 755 9.53 6.26 15.00
CA GLY A 755 10.49 5.73 15.99
C GLY A 755 9.95 4.64 16.92
N VAL A 756 8.77 4.07 16.65
CA VAL A 756 8.20 2.94 17.42
C VAL A 756 7.96 1.75 16.48
N ASN A 757 8.35 0.55 16.91
CA ASN A 757 8.07 -0.68 16.17
C ASN A 757 6.65 -1.17 16.50
N LEU A 758 5.74 -0.96 15.55
CA LEU A 758 4.30 -1.15 15.70
C LEU A 758 3.84 -2.35 14.86
N PRO A 759 2.91 -3.21 15.36
CA PRO A 759 2.38 -4.33 14.60
C PRO A 759 1.82 -3.91 13.24
N LYS A 760 2.16 -4.66 12.18
CA LYS A 760 1.59 -4.44 10.84
C LYS A 760 0.07 -4.66 10.82
N SER A 761 -0.46 -5.46 11.75
CA SER A 761 -1.89 -5.60 12.01
C SER A 761 -2.57 -4.29 12.44
N LEU A 762 -1.91 -3.45 13.27
CA LEU A 762 -2.39 -2.10 13.58
C LEU A 762 -2.44 -1.23 12.32
N VAL A 763 -1.41 -1.30 11.46
CA VAL A 763 -1.38 -0.53 10.20
C VAL A 763 -2.54 -0.95 9.28
N ARG A 764 -2.82 -2.26 9.15
CA ARG A 764 -4.00 -2.77 8.42
C ARG A 764 -5.33 -2.26 9.01
N ARG A 765 -5.48 -2.24 10.34
CA ARG A 765 -6.67 -1.66 11.00
C ARG A 765 -6.82 -0.17 10.73
N LEU A 766 -5.72 0.59 10.80
CA LEU A 766 -5.72 2.02 10.49
C LEU A 766 -6.03 2.30 9.02
N GLU A 767 -5.64 1.42 8.10
CA GLU A 767 -6.01 1.49 6.68
C GLU A 767 -7.51 1.25 6.48
N SER A 768 -8.09 0.29 7.21
CA SER A 768 -9.55 0.07 7.24
C SER A 768 -10.31 1.29 7.79
N ILE A 769 -9.83 1.88 8.89
CA ILE A 769 -10.37 3.13 9.45
C ILE A 769 -10.26 4.28 8.43
N PHE A 770 -9.13 4.40 7.73
CA PHE A 770 -8.94 5.43 6.71
C PHE A 770 -9.89 5.26 5.53
N ASN A 771 -9.96 4.05 4.95
CA ASN A 771 -10.78 3.78 3.77
C ASN A 771 -12.29 3.89 4.06
N SER A 772 -12.75 3.45 5.25
CA SER A 772 -14.14 3.60 5.69
C SER A 772 -14.54 5.05 6.02
N SER A 773 -13.58 5.94 6.29
CA SER A 773 -13.83 7.37 6.58
C SER A 773 -13.29 8.33 5.51
N LYS A 774 -13.00 7.80 4.31
CA LYS A 774 -12.49 8.55 3.16
C LYS A 774 -13.61 9.40 2.53
N ILE A 775 -13.55 10.72 2.74
CA ILE A 775 -14.55 11.65 2.18
C ILE A 775 -14.54 11.56 0.63
N PRO A 776 -15.68 11.30 -0.03
CA PRO A 776 -15.76 11.25 -1.49
C PRO A 776 -15.65 12.66 -2.09
N GLY A 777 -14.42 13.05 -2.46
CA GLY A 777 -14.15 14.22 -3.29
C GLY A 777 -12.92 15.03 -2.89
N ASN A 778 -11.91 15.09 -3.78
CA ASN A 778 -10.59 15.72 -3.61
C ASN A 778 -10.59 17.26 -3.45
N LYS A 779 -11.70 17.88 -3.03
CA LYS A 779 -11.88 19.35 -2.93
C LYS A 779 -12.33 19.85 -1.56
N SER A 780 -12.68 18.96 -0.61
CA SER A 780 -13.00 19.37 0.76
C SER A 780 -11.77 19.23 1.66
N ARG A 781 -11.48 20.27 2.48
CA ARG A 781 -10.56 20.14 3.61
C ARG A 781 -11.28 19.36 4.72
N PRO A 782 -10.63 18.40 5.40
CA PRO A 782 -11.29 17.64 6.47
C PRO A 782 -11.74 18.58 7.60
N ASN A 783 -12.99 18.41 8.04
CA ASN A 783 -13.57 19.18 9.14
C ASN A 783 -12.87 18.81 10.46
N LEU A 784 -12.52 19.80 11.29
CA LEU A 784 -11.88 19.58 12.59
C LEU A 784 -12.70 18.64 13.50
N ASN A 785 -14.03 18.64 13.39
CA ASN A 785 -14.88 17.71 14.13
C ASN A 785 -14.66 16.25 13.69
N LEU A 786 -14.57 15.99 12.37
CA LEU A 786 -14.25 14.66 11.85
C LEU A 786 -12.85 14.22 12.29
N LEU A 787 -11.88 15.14 12.25
CA LEU A 787 -10.52 14.87 12.74
C LEU A 787 -10.49 14.53 14.23
N ASN A 788 -11.29 15.22 15.07
CA ASN A 788 -11.39 14.89 16.50
C ASN A 788 -12.07 13.53 16.74
N CYS A 789 -13.09 13.16 15.95
CA CYS A 789 -13.72 11.84 16.03
C CYS A 789 -12.77 10.71 15.58
N LEU A 790 -12.03 10.91 14.48
CA LEU A 790 -11.02 9.96 14.01
C LEU A 790 -9.86 9.85 14.98
N PHE A 791 -9.42 10.97 15.58
CA PHE A 791 -8.41 10.97 16.64
C PHE A 791 -8.82 10.11 17.84
N ALA A 792 -10.10 10.11 18.22
CA ALA A 792 -10.60 9.25 19.30
C ALA A 792 -10.52 7.76 18.94
N LYS A 793 -10.94 7.37 17.72
CA LYS A 793 -10.86 5.97 17.23
C LYS A 793 -9.42 5.48 17.05
N ILE A 794 -8.53 6.31 16.53
CA ILE A 794 -7.11 5.99 16.41
C ILE A 794 -6.50 5.83 17.81
N LEU A 795 -6.90 6.65 18.78
CA LEU A 795 -6.41 6.57 20.15
C LEU A 795 -6.94 5.36 20.93
N SER A 796 -8.12 4.81 20.62
CA SER A 796 -8.52 3.52 21.20
C SER A 796 -7.62 2.39 20.69
N GLU A 797 -7.45 2.25 19.37
CA GLU A 797 -6.59 1.21 18.78
C GLU A 797 -5.13 1.32 19.25
N ILE A 798 -4.56 2.53 19.32
CA ILE A 798 -3.15 2.69 19.71
C ILE A 798 -2.92 2.40 21.21
N LYS A 799 -3.90 2.64 22.09
CA LYS A 799 -3.78 2.29 23.52
C LYS A 799 -3.76 0.78 23.75
N THR A 800 -4.61 0.04 23.04
CA THR A 800 -4.70 -1.42 23.14
C THR A 800 -3.65 -2.12 22.28
N CYS A 801 -2.86 -1.37 21.51
CA CYS A 801 -1.82 -1.95 20.66
C CYS A 801 -0.54 -2.28 21.45
N PRO A 802 -0.06 -3.54 21.42
CA PRO A 802 1.26 -3.90 21.92
C PRO A 802 2.35 -3.38 20.97
N VAL A 803 3.48 -2.94 21.51
CA VAL A 803 4.61 -2.37 20.73
C VAL A 803 5.92 -3.03 21.10
N LEU A 804 6.77 -3.28 20.10
CA LEU A 804 8.07 -3.91 20.29
C LEU A 804 9.14 -2.85 20.60
N HIS A 805 9.95 -3.08 21.63
CA HIS A 805 11.08 -2.23 21.95
C HIS A 805 12.15 -3.01 22.72
N LYS A 806 13.37 -3.10 22.17
CA LYS A 806 14.49 -3.87 22.74
C LYS A 806 14.05 -5.30 23.06
N GLU A 807 13.55 -5.98 22.04
CA GLU A 807 13.07 -7.38 22.04
C GLU A 807 11.89 -7.71 22.98
N LYS A 808 11.39 -6.73 23.74
CA LYS A 808 10.26 -6.88 24.66
C LYS A 808 9.02 -6.12 24.17
N ILE A 809 7.85 -6.64 24.53
CA ILE A 809 6.55 -6.15 24.06
C ILE A 809 5.82 -5.44 25.20
N PHE A 810 5.40 -4.20 24.97
CA PHE A 810 4.81 -3.28 25.96
C PHE A 810 3.48 -2.69 25.47
N TYR A 811 2.64 -2.17 26.37
CA TYR A 811 1.60 -1.21 25.97
C TYR A 811 2.14 0.22 25.95
N LEU A 812 1.59 1.07 25.07
CA LEU A 812 1.95 2.47 24.98
C LEU A 812 1.39 3.28 26.15
N GLY A 813 2.25 4.09 26.76
CA GLY A 813 1.86 5.07 27.76
C GLY A 813 0.88 6.11 27.22
N LYS A 814 0.05 6.63 28.13
CA LYS A 814 -1.14 7.44 27.82
C LYS A 814 -0.79 8.76 27.11
N SER A 815 0.40 9.30 27.30
CA SER A 815 0.87 10.49 26.58
C SER A 815 1.50 10.14 25.22
N THR A 816 2.30 9.08 25.14
CA THR A 816 2.88 8.58 23.88
C THR A 816 1.78 8.18 22.89
N ALA A 817 0.83 7.33 23.32
CA ALA A 817 -0.30 6.91 22.50
C ALA A 817 -1.09 8.11 21.94
N LYS A 818 -1.28 9.14 22.77
CA LYS A 818 -1.97 10.39 22.41
C LYS A 818 -1.20 11.25 21.39
N ILE A 819 0.13 11.22 21.40
CA ILE A 819 0.95 11.94 20.40
C ILE A 819 1.01 11.14 19.10
N LEU A 820 1.32 9.85 19.17
CA LEU A 820 1.39 8.94 18.01
C LEU A 820 0.05 8.90 17.24
N SER A 821 -1.08 8.91 17.94
CA SER A 821 -2.42 9.02 17.34
C SER A 821 -2.63 10.27 16.50
N LYS A 822 -1.95 11.38 16.85
CA LYS A 822 -2.01 12.61 16.03
C LYS A 822 -1.07 12.55 14.83
N TYR A 823 0.08 11.92 14.97
CA TYR A 823 1.04 11.73 13.89
C TYR A 823 0.41 10.89 12.78
N PHE A 824 -0.12 9.71 13.10
CA PHE A 824 -0.86 8.86 12.14
C PHE A 824 -2.02 9.57 11.46
N LEU A 825 -2.87 10.26 12.22
CA LEU A 825 -3.97 11.05 11.65
C LEU A 825 -3.46 12.14 10.68
N SER A 826 -2.25 12.64 10.90
CA SER A 826 -1.60 13.63 10.02
C SER A 826 -0.99 12.99 8.77
N ASP A 827 -0.42 11.79 8.86
CA ASP A 827 0.05 10.99 7.71
C ASP A 827 -1.13 10.63 6.79
N MET A 828 -2.19 10.05 7.37
CA MET A 828 -3.42 9.60 6.69
C MET A 828 -4.06 10.71 5.85
N TYR A 829 -4.21 11.92 6.41
CA TYR A 829 -4.95 13.03 5.80
C TYR A 829 -4.08 14.18 5.29
N ASN A 830 -2.75 14.04 5.32
CA ASN A 830 -1.79 15.11 4.97
C ASN A 830 -2.05 16.40 5.78
N ILE A 831 -2.25 16.28 7.09
CA ILE A 831 -2.61 17.40 7.96
C ILE A 831 -1.35 18.20 8.31
N HIS A 832 -1.36 19.50 8.00
CA HIS A 832 -0.28 20.41 8.37
C HIS A 832 -0.30 20.73 9.88
N ASP A 833 0.87 20.74 10.52
CA ASP A 833 1.13 20.94 11.95
C ASP A 833 0.36 22.08 12.64
N LYS A 834 0.03 23.14 11.89
CA LYS A 834 -0.81 24.27 12.37
C LYS A 834 -2.23 23.82 12.78
N ILE A 835 -2.69 22.68 12.29
CA ILE A 835 -3.95 22.01 12.66
C ILE A 835 -3.69 20.91 13.71
N HIS A 836 -2.57 20.19 13.65
CA HIS A 836 -2.14 19.18 14.64
C HIS A 836 -2.18 19.69 16.08
N LYS A 837 -1.76 20.96 16.31
CA LYS A 837 -1.86 21.62 17.63
C LYS A 837 -3.30 21.90 18.10
N LYS A 838 -4.27 21.99 17.18
CA LYS A 838 -5.70 22.26 17.46
C LYS A 838 -6.55 21.01 17.66
N ILE A 839 -6.07 19.84 17.24
CA ILE A 839 -6.73 18.55 17.50
C ILE A 839 -6.69 18.30 19.00
N SER A 840 -7.86 18.22 19.63
CA SER A 840 -8.02 18.10 21.07
C SER A 840 -9.15 17.14 21.41
N LEU A 841 -8.92 16.30 22.40
CA LEU A 841 -9.90 15.33 22.86
C LEU A 841 -10.91 16.07 23.76
N HIS A 842 -12.12 16.28 23.27
CA HIS A 842 -13.20 16.87 24.07
C HIS A 842 -13.58 15.94 25.22
N LYS A 843 -13.71 16.48 26.44
CA LYS A 843 -13.87 15.69 27.67
C LYS A 843 -15.19 14.89 27.74
N HIS A 844 -16.25 15.33 27.07
CA HIS A 844 -17.61 14.78 27.20
C HIS A 844 -17.87 13.49 26.40
N SER A 845 -16.90 12.55 26.32
CA SER A 845 -17.00 11.39 25.42
C SER A 845 -16.15 10.16 25.82
N ILE A 846 -15.84 9.96 27.11
CA ILE A 846 -14.89 8.89 27.55
C ILE A 846 -15.54 7.82 28.44
N GLU A 847 -16.66 8.10 29.12
CA GLU A 847 -17.14 7.24 30.23
C GLU A 847 -17.87 5.96 29.81
N ASN A 848 -18.26 5.81 28.54
CA ASN A 848 -18.81 4.56 28.00
C ASN A 848 -17.78 3.86 27.13
N THR A 849 -16.96 2.99 27.73
CA THR A 849 -16.11 2.03 27.00
C THR A 849 -16.87 0.71 26.87
N PRO A 850 -17.12 0.18 25.66
CA PRO A 850 -17.58 -1.20 25.50
C PRO A 850 -16.42 -2.13 25.83
N GLU A 851 -16.65 -3.10 26.72
CA GLU A 851 -15.70 -4.20 26.94
C GLU A 851 -15.78 -5.18 25.76
N SER A 852 -14.62 -5.71 25.35
CA SER A 852 -14.49 -6.55 24.16
C SER A 852 -14.36 -8.02 24.53
N ASP A 853 -15.49 -8.72 24.63
CA ASP A 853 -15.53 -10.14 24.96
C ASP A 853 -15.07 -11.04 23.80
N TYR A 854 -13.85 -11.57 23.93
CA TYR A 854 -13.41 -12.79 23.25
C TYR A 854 -12.38 -13.54 24.09
N GLU A 855 -12.82 -14.52 24.89
CA GLU A 855 -12.31 -15.91 24.81
C GLU A 855 -13.01 -16.85 25.81
N LYS A 856 -13.75 -17.83 25.28
CA LYS A 856 -13.82 -19.21 25.80
C LYS A 856 -14.41 -20.14 24.75
N SER A 857 -13.81 -21.33 24.59
CA SER A 857 -14.05 -22.24 23.47
C SER A 857 -14.72 -23.54 23.92
N SER A 858 -15.55 -24.12 23.03
CA SER A 858 -16.02 -25.53 23.01
C SER A 858 -16.87 -26.01 24.22
N ALA A 859 -17.89 -26.86 24.07
CA ALA A 859 -18.23 -27.79 22.98
C ALA A 859 -19.74 -28.12 22.90
N THR A 860 -20.10 -28.87 21.84
CA THR A 860 -21.31 -29.69 21.64
C THR A 860 -22.66 -29.00 21.42
N ASN A 861 -23.46 -29.64 20.55
CA ASN A 861 -24.69 -29.13 19.97
C ASN A 861 -25.89 -29.22 20.93
N ASN A 862 -26.85 -28.32 20.76
CA ASN A 862 -28.25 -28.66 20.49
C ASN A 862 -28.94 -27.47 19.82
N ASP A 863 -29.81 -27.72 18.85
CA ASP A 863 -30.71 -26.71 18.29
C ASP A 863 -31.85 -26.45 19.29
N ASP A 864 -32.04 -25.19 19.70
CA ASP A 864 -33.33 -24.53 19.50
C ASP A 864 -33.25 -23.01 19.74
N SER A 865 -34.10 -22.23 19.06
CA SER A 865 -34.33 -20.79 19.30
C SER A 865 -33.11 -19.82 19.27
N MET A 866 -32.54 -19.57 18.09
CA MET A 866 -31.62 -18.44 17.90
C MET A 866 -32.35 -17.08 17.83
N GLU A 867 -32.47 -16.35 18.95
CA GLU A 867 -32.53 -14.88 18.86
C GLU A 867 -31.14 -14.36 18.48
N SER A 868 -31.07 -13.54 17.42
CA SER A 868 -29.79 -13.03 16.91
C SER A 868 -29.17 -12.00 17.87
N PRO A 869 -27.84 -11.97 18.06
CA PRO A 869 -27.19 -10.94 18.87
C PRO A 869 -27.44 -9.56 18.26
N LEU A 870 -28.17 -8.71 18.99
CA LEU A 870 -28.57 -7.39 18.53
C LEU A 870 -27.37 -6.45 18.38
N LEU A 871 -27.42 -5.63 17.34
CA LEU A 871 -26.37 -4.70 16.91
C LEU A 871 -25.78 -3.86 18.06
N GLU A 872 -24.47 -3.60 17.98
CA GLU A 872 -23.79 -2.62 18.85
C GLU A 872 -24.50 -1.26 18.81
N LYS A 873 -24.74 -0.68 20.00
CA LYS A 873 -25.39 0.62 20.20
C LYS A 873 -24.53 1.76 19.65
N THR A 874 -24.73 2.06 18.38
CA THR A 874 -23.91 2.97 17.58
C THR A 874 -24.34 4.42 17.79
N ILE A 875 -23.99 4.96 18.96
CA ILE A 875 -24.37 6.28 19.50
C ILE A 875 -24.41 7.36 18.41
N LEU A 876 -25.61 7.85 18.15
CA LEU A 876 -25.92 8.80 17.08
C LEU A 876 -25.55 10.23 17.47
N ILE A 877 -24.35 10.65 17.08
CA ILE A 877 -23.87 12.02 17.24
C ILE A 877 -24.34 12.88 16.04
N PRO A 878 -25.18 13.91 16.23
CA PRO A 878 -25.58 14.81 15.14
C PRO A 878 -24.38 15.56 14.57
N GLN A 879 -24.19 15.50 13.25
CA GLN A 879 -23.16 16.31 12.58
C GLN A 879 -23.51 17.80 12.62
N LYS A 880 -22.54 18.66 12.92
CA LYS A 880 -22.76 20.11 13.10
C LYS A 880 -23.04 20.86 11.78
N LYS A 881 -24.27 20.76 11.26
CA LYS A 881 -24.80 21.63 10.18
C LYS A 881 -25.24 22.97 10.79
N LEU A 882 -24.64 24.08 10.35
CA LEU A 882 -24.86 25.42 10.92
C LEU A 882 -26.13 26.14 10.41
N LYS A 883 -26.81 25.60 9.39
CA LYS A 883 -28.05 26.11 8.80
C LYS A 883 -28.89 24.95 8.30
N TRP A 884 -30.20 25.09 8.37
CA TRP A 884 -31.15 24.17 7.74
C TRP A 884 -31.14 24.34 6.22
N ASP A 885 -31.41 23.25 5.50
CA ASP A 885 -31.63 23.26 4.06
C ASP A 885 -33.04 22.74 3.77
N THR A 886 -33.93 23.65 3.40
CA THR A 886 -35.34 23.35 3.11
C THR A 886 -35.52 22.49 1.87
N ASP A 887 -34.54 22.45 0.97
CA ASP A 887 -34.65 21.76 -0.31
C ASP A 887 -34.25 20.26 -0.19
N LEU A 888 -33.52 19.90 0.87
CA LEU A 888 -33.12 18.51 1.16
C LEU A 888 -34.23 17.66 1.81
N ILE A 889 -35.30 18.25 2.35
CA ILE A 889 -36.43 17.48 2.88
C ILE A 889 -37.36 17.07 1.73
N SER A 890 -36.87 16.12 0.94
CA SER A 890 -37.72 15.07 0.40
C SER A 890 -37.53 13.87 1.32
N PRO A 891 -38.57 13.16 1.76
CA PRO A 891 -38.36 11.77 2.11
C PRO A 891 -37.77 11.07 0.88
N LEU A 892 -36.74 10.27 1.07
CA LEU A 892 -36.47 9.18 0.14
C LEU A 892 -37.42 8.03 0.57
N ASN A 893 -36.98 6.81 0.36
CA ASN A 893 -37.79 5.61 0.48
C ASN A 893 -36.80 4.50 0.79
N ILE A 894 -37.00 3.79 1.89
CA ILE A 894 -35.98 2.89 2.44
C ILE A 894 -35.66 1.76 1.45
N TYR A 895 -36.69 1.24 0.79
CA TYR A 895 -36.57 0.20 -0.23
C TYR A 895 -35.93 0.74 -1.53
N LYS A 896 -36.13 2.02 -1.88
CA LYS A 896 -35.43 2.69 -2.99
C LYS A 896 -33.96 2.95 -2.66
N SER A 897 -33.66 3.34 -1.42
CA SER A 897 -32.31 3.52 -0.89
C SER A 897 -31.55 2.17 -0.87
N ALA A 898 -32.22 1.07 -0.51
CA ALA A 898 -31.71 -0.29 -0.63
C ALA A 898 -31.54 -0.74 -2.10
N LEU A 899 -32.52 -0.49 -2.98
CA LEU A 899 -32.44 -0.82 -4.41
C LEU A 899 -31.30 -0.08 -5.13
N LEU A 900 -30.98 1.14 -4.70
CA LEU A 900 -29.81 1.90 -5.16
C LEU A 900 -28.47 1.31 -4.71
N MET A 901 -28.46 0.50 -3.63
CA MET A 901 -27.28 -0.20 -3.13
C MET A 901 -27.12 -1.62 -3.68
N ILE A 902 -28.08 -2.10 -4.49
CA ILE A 902 -27.91 -3.37 -5.22
C ILE A 902 -26.82 -3.20 -6.29
N ASP A 903 -25.78 -4.02 -6.17
CA ASP A 903 -24.81 -4.19 -7.25
C ASP A 903 -25.35 -5.14 -8.31
N ILE A 904 -25.16 -4.73 -9.57
CA ILE A 904 -25.55 -5.57 -10.71
C ILE A 904 -24.62 -6.78 -10.74
N ASP A 905 -25.20 -7.97 -10.75
CA ASP A 905 -24.52 -9.23 -11.03
C ASP A 905 -24.12 -9.25 -12.52
N LYS A 906 -22.83 -9.44 -12.80
CA LYS A 906 -22.18 -9.21 -14.09
C LYS A 906 -21.56 -10.46 -14.70
N SER A 907 -21.18 -11.47 -13.90
CA SER A 907 -20.21 -12.50 -14.30
C SER A 907 -20.60 -13.21 -15.59
N ASP A 908 -21.84 -13.68 -15.65
CA ASP A 908 -22.35 -14.50 -16.73
C ASP A 908 -22.59 -13.66 -18.00
N PHE A 909 -22.98 -12.39 -17.83
CA PHE A 909 -23.12 -11.45 -18.93
C PHE A 909 -21.76 -11.02 -19.50
N GLU A 910 -20.74 -10.77 -18.68
CA GLU A 910 -19.38 -10.49 -19.15
C GLU A 910 -18.83 -11.68 -19.96
N CYS A 911 -18.96 -12.91 -19.45
CA CYS A 911 -18.57 -14.13 -20.16
C CYS A 911 -19.32 -14.31 -21.49
N SER A 912 -20.66 -14.25 -21.48
CA SER A 912 -21.47 -14.42 -22.69
C SER A 912 -21.21 -13.31 -23.71
N PHE A 913 -21.08 -12.05 -23.27
CA PHE A 913 -20.72 -10.93 -24.13
C PHE A 913 -19.34 -11.14 -24.77
N ILE A 914 -18.32 -11.52 -23.98
CA ILE A 914 -16.97 -11.85 -24.47
C ILE A 914 -17.04 -12.89 -25.58
N ASP A 915 -17.79 -13.96 -25.40
CA ASP A 915 -17.85 -15.07 -26.36
C ASP A 915 -18.58 -14.70 -27.65
N LYS A 916 -19.66 -13.91 -27.56
CA LYS A 916 -20.39 -13.40 -28.74
C LYS A 916 -19.58 -12.38 -29.55
N VAL A 917 -18.69 -11.60 -28.92
CA VAL A 917 -17.80 -10.65 -29.62
C VAL A 917 -16.41 -11.21 -29.96
N ARG A 918 -16.05 -12.40 -29.46
CA ARG A 918 -14.73 -13.04 -29.62
C ARG A 918 -14.29 -13.12 -31.08
N ASN A 919 -15.24 -13.36 -31.99
CA ASN A 919 -15.01 -13.52 -33.43
C ASN A 919 -14.93 -12.19 -34.21
N TYR A 920 -15.04 -11.02 -33.57
CA TYR A 920 -14.95 -9.74 -34.27
C TYR A 920 -13.47 -9.42 -34.58
N PRO A 921 -13.10 -8.95 -35.79
CA PRO A 921 -11.69 -8.75 -36.17
C PRO A 921 -10.88 -7.85 -35.21
N VAL A 922 -11.49 -6.81 -34.64
CA VAL A 922 -10.87 -5.94 -33.62
C VAL A 922 -10.55 -6.72 -32.34
N VAL A 923 -11.44 -7.63 -31.95
CA VAL A 923 -11.32 -8.46 -30.74
C VAL A 923 -10.32 -9.60 -30.97
N ILE A 924 -10.35 -10.27 -32.13
CA ILE A 924 -9.35 -11.27 -32.53
C ILE A 924 -7.94 -10.65 -32.49
N LYS A 925 -7.77 -9.45 -33.08
CA LYS A 925 -6.49 -8.71 -33.04
C LYS A 925 -6.11 -8.36 -31.59
N TYR A 926 -7.05 -7.89 -30.76
CA TYR A 926 -6.78 -7.58 -29.36
C TYR A 926 -6.36 -8.82 -28.53
N ILE A 927 -7.04 -9.97 -28.70
CA ILE A 927 -6.69 -11.24 -28.05
C ILE A 927 -5.29 -11.71 -28.46
N SER A 928 -4.90 -11.51 -29.73
CA SER A 928 -3.55 -11.86 -30.20
C SER A 928 -2.43 -11.02 -29.53
N GLU A 929 -2.77 -9.87 -28.95
CA GLU A 929 -1.85 -8.98 -28.23
C GLU A 929 -1.95 -9.12 -26.69
N LYS A 930 -3.14 -9.35 -26.11
CA LYS A 930 -3.40 -9.32 -24.66
C LYS A 930 -4.23 -10.51 -24.14
N GLU A 931 -3.70 -11.25 -23.15
CA GLU A 931 -4.30 -12.47 -22.57
C GLU A 931 -5.69 -12.31 -21.96
N LYS A 932 -6.00 -11.18 -21.30
CA LYS A 932 -7.31 -10.93 -20.71
C LYS A 932 -7.96 -9.75 -21.40
N ILE A 933 -9.16 -9.99 -21.94
CA ILE A 933 -10.03 -8.94 -22.43
C ILE A 933 -10.67 -8.28 -21.21
N ASN A 934 -10.18 -7.11 -20.81
CA ASN A 934 -10.90 -6.23 -19.89
C ASN A 934 -11.87 -5.39 -20.74
N ILE A 935 -13.17 -5.59 -20.53
CA ILE A 935 -14.23 -4.94 -21.32
C ILE A 935 -14.97 -3.96 -20.41
N ASP A 936 -14.93 -2.68 -20.76
CA ASP A 936 -15.68 -1.66 -20.02
C ASP A 936 -17.15 -1.63 -20.45
N LEU A 937 -17.98 -2.34 -19.68
CA LEU A 937 -19.45 -2.36 -19.82
C LEU A 937 -20.16 -1.45 -18.80
N SER A 938 -19.43 -0.55 -18.13
CA SER A 938 -19.96 0.32 -17.06
C SER A 938 -21.22 1.07 -17.47
N ILE A 939 -21.23 1.69 -18.65
CA ILE A 939 -22.38 2.42 -19.21
C ILE A 939 -23.60 1.50 -19.39
N THR A 940 -23.39 0.25 -19.83
CA THR A 940 -24.46 -0.74 -19.98
C THR A 940 -25.04 -1.14 -18.62
N TYR A 941 -24.21 -1.37 -17.60
CA TYR A 941 -24.70 -1.65 -16.25
C TYR A 941 -25.42 -0.45 -15.62
N ASP A 942 -24.96 0.75 -15.90
CA ASP A 942 -25.62 1.99 -15.47
C ASP A 942 -26.99 2.17 -16.14
N HIS A 943 -27.14 1.78 -17.41
CA HIS A 943 -28.44 1.75 -18.09
C HIS A 943 -29.37 0.68 -17.52
N VAL A 944 -28.86 -0.54 -17.29
CA VAL A 944 -29.62 -1.65 -16.65
C VAL A 944 -30.09 -1.24 -15.26
N ARG A 945 -29.20 -0.69 -14.42
CA ARG A 945 -29.53 -0.15 -13.09
C ARG A 945 -30.58 0.97 -13.18
N LYS A 946 -30.47 1.89 -14.15
CA LYS A 946 -31.46 2.97 -14.38
C LYS A 946 -32.82 2.45 -14.84
N ASP A 947 -32.87 1.41 -15.68
CA ASP A 947 -34.15 0.80 -16.12
C ASP A 947 -34.84 0.03 -14.99
N ILE A 948 -34.08 -0.74 -14.20
CA ILE A 948 -34.58 -1.38 -12.97
C ILE A 948 -35.15 -0.32 -12.02
N LEU A 949 -34.37 0.70 -11.65
CA LEU A 949 -34.82 1.79 -10.79
C LEU A 949 -36.07 2.51 -11.35
N LYS A 950 -36.13 2.75 -12.66
CA LYS A 950 -37.27 3.39 -13.31
C LYS A 950 -38.55 2.55 -13.22
N LYS A 951 -38.44 1.23 -13.48
CA LYS A 951 -39.58 0.30 -13.45
C LYS A 951 -40.08 0.02 -12.03
N PHE A 952 -39.18 -0.10 -11.06
CA PHE A 952 -39.56 -0.29 -9.65
C PHE A 952 -40.07 0.99 -8.97
N SER A 953 -39.72 2.20 -9.45
CA SER A 953 -40.06 3.45 -8.74
C SER A 953 -41.56 3.73 -8.51
N PRO A 954 -42.52 3.31 -9.36
CA PRO A 954 -43.95 3.46 -9.07
C PRO A 954 -44.39 2.52 -7.93
N PHE A 955 -44.10 1.23 -8.05
CA PHE A 955 -44.39 0.19 -7.06
C PHE A 955 -43.77 0.53 -5.69
N LEU A 956 -42.51 0.96 -5.66
CA LEU A 956 -41.85 1.36 -4.42
C LEU A 956 -42.50 2.59 -3.78
N LYS A 957 -43.03 3.54 -4.57
CA LYS A 957 -43.73 4.72 -4.02
C LYS A 957 -45.06 4.32 -3.36
N GLU A 958 -45.84 3.49 -4.04
CA GLU A 958 -47.11 2.95 -3.55
C GLU A 958 -46.92 2.20 -2.23
N ILE A 959 -45.96 1.28 -2.19
CA ILE A 959 -45.64 0.53 -0.98
C ILE A 959 -45.07 1.42 0.14
N GLU A 960 -44.22 2.41 -0.14
CA GLU A 960 -43.73 3.31 0.91
C GLU A 960 -44.85 4.16 1.52
N GLU A 961 -45.87 4.54 0.74
CA GLU A 961 -47.07 5.21 1.26
C GLU A 961 -47.92 4.27 2.15
N GLU A 962 -48.05 2.99 1.79
CA GLU A 962 -48.70 1.96 2.63
C GLU A 962 -47.91 1.68 3.93
N ILE A 963 -46.60 1.44 3.83
CA ILE A 963 -45.75 1.03 4.94
C ILE A 963 -45.54 2.18 5.93
N ARG A 964 -45.36 3.41 5.46
CA ARG A 964 -45.22 4.60 6.33
C ARG A 964 -46.51 4.97 7.07
N ALA A 965 -47.67 4.56 6.56
CA ALA A 965 -48.93 4.67 7.30
C ALA A 965 -49.00 3.72 8.51
N LYS A 966 -48.36 2.55 8.40
CA LYS A 966 -48.25 1.50 9.44
C LYS A 966 -47.11 1.80 10.43
N ILE A 967 -45.90 2.00 9.91
CA ILE A 967 -44.68 2.19 10.71
C ILE A 967 -44.47 3.68 11.00
N LYS A 968 -45.00 4.12 12.15
CA LYS A 968 -44.83 5.48 12.68
C LYS A 968 -43.76 5.49 13.78
N PRO A 969 -42.83 6.47 13.80
CA PRO A 969 -41.97 6.70 14.94
C PRO A 969 -42.80 7.03 16.19
N VAL A 970 -42.58 6.31 17.30
CA VAL A 970 -43.29 6.52 18.58
C VAL A 970 -42.32 6.83 19.72
N ASN A 971 -42.81 7.53 20.74
CA ASN A 971 -42.02 7.91 21.92
C ASN A 971 -41.47 6.67 22.64
N GLY A 972 -40.15 6.62 22.86
CA GLY A 972 -39.42 5.51 23.47
C GLY A 972 -38.93 4.43 22.50
N MET A 973 -39.26 4.50 21.20
CA MET A 973 -38.75 3.58 20.18
C MET A 973 -37.25 3.83 19.94
N THR A 974 -36.43 2.79 19.83
CA THR A 974 -35.02 2.94 19.38
C THR A 974 -34.95 2.96 17.86
N VAL A 975 -33.89 3.55 17.29
CA VAL A 975 -33.66 3.52 15.84
C VAL A 975 -33.61 2.08 15.31
N ASP A 976 -33.03 1.14 16.06
CA ASP A 976 -33.02 -0.28 15.67
C ASP A 976 -34.40 -0.95 15.79
N LYS A 977 -35.29 -0.53 16.71
CA LYS A 977 -36.69 -0.97 16.68
C LYS A 977 -37.46 -0.42 15.47
N LEU A 978 -37.14 0.80 15.02
CA LEU A 978 -37.69 1.35 13.77
C LEU A 978 -37.16 0.61 12.53
N ARG A 979 -35.87 0.25 12.52
CA ARG A 979 -35.26 -0.60 11.48
C ARG A 979 -35.85 -2.00 11.48
N LEU A 980 -36.01 -2.64 12.65
CA LEU A 980 -36.61 -3.95 12.78
C LEU A 980 -38.07 -3.93 12.31
N ALA A 981 -38.87 -2.89 12.60
CA ALA A 981 -40.21 -2.77 12.02
C ALA A 981 -40.20 -2.76 10.48
N TYR A 982 -39.20 -2.14 9.85
CA TYR A 982 -39.02 -2.13 8.38
C TYR A 982 -38.55 -3.47 7.80
N VAL A 983 -37.88 -4.28 8.61
CA VAL A 983 -37.50 -5.67 8.29
C VAL A 983 -38.68 -6.60 8.50
N SER A 984 -39.25 -6.67 9.71
CA SER A 984 -40.32 -7.58 10.14
C SER A 984 -41.67 -7.40 9.43
N ASN A 985 -41.81 -6.39 8.58
CA ASN A 985 -42.86 -6.32 7.57
C ASN A 985 -42.51 -7.18 6.32
N GLU A 986 -41.63 -8.18 6.49
CA GLU A 986 -40.91 -8.90 5.42
C GLU A 986 -41.89 -9.65 4.51
N GLU A 987 -42.79 -10.45 5.08
CA GLU A 987 -43.69 -11.35 4.36
C GLU A 987 -44.60 -10.59 3.38
N ASN A 988 -45.44 -9.68 3.89
CA ASN A 988 -46.38 -8.89 3.09
C ASN A 988 -45.67 -8.03 2.02
N PHE A 989 -44.46 -7.54 2.31
CA PHE A 989 -43.65 -6.77 1.36
C PHE A 989 -43.02 -7.68 0.29
N LEU A 990 -42.39 -8.79 0.68
CA LEU A 990 -41.68 -9.69 -0.22
C LEU A 990 -42.63 -10.44 -1.16
N ASP A 991 -43.84 -10.78 -0.73
CA ASP A 991 -44.84 -11.39 -1.60
C ASP A 991 -45.24 -10.44 -2.72
N LYS A 992 -45.66 -9.21 -2.37
CA LYS A 992 -45.97 -8.14 -3.35
C LYS A 992 -44.78 -7.85 -4.27
N LEU A 993 -43.57 -7.80 -3.72
CA LEU A 993 -42.34 -7.55 -4.46
C LEU A 993 -42.00 -8.70 -5.42
N SER A 994 -42.22 -9.95 -5.01
CA SER A 994 -41.97 -11.14 -5.83
C SER A 994 -43.01 -11.30 -6.95
N GLU A 995 -44.27 -10.99 -6.66
CA GLU A 995 -45.33 -10.88 -7.67
C GLU A 995 -45.01 -9.78 -8.69
N PHE A 996 -44.58 -8.59 -8.22
CA PHE A 996 -44.13 -7.50 -9.09
C PHE A 996 -42.90 -7.89 -9.94
N CYS A 997 -41.90 -8.56 -9.35
CA CYS A 997 -40.75 -9.08 -10.08
C CYS A 997 -41.18 -10.06 -11.17
N THR A 998 -42.13 -10.97 -10.87
CA THR A 998 -42.67 -11.95 -11.83
C THR A 998 -43.39 -11.26 -12.99
N LYS A 999 -44.26 -10.27 -12.71
CA LYS A 999 -44.91 -9.42 -13.72
C LYS A 999 -43.88 -8.69 -14.59
N MET A 1000 -42.80 -8.17 -14.00
CA MET A 1000 -41.72 -7.48 -14.70
C MET A 1000 -40.85 -8.41 -15.55
N ILE A 1001 -40.60 -9.65 -15.11
CA ILE A 1001 -39.88 -10.68 -15.88
C ILE A 1001 -40.70 -11.10 -17.11
N ASN A 1002 -42.00 -11.34 -16.94
CA ASN A 1002 -42.90 -11.64 -18.06
C ASN A 1002 -42.95 -10.47 -19.06
N SER A 1003 -42.95 -9.22 -18.57
CA SER A 1003 -42.84 -8.04 -19.43
C SER A 1003 -41.51 -7.95 -20.19
N ILE A 1004 -40.39 -8.44 -19.63
CA ILE A 1004 -39.09 -8.47 -20.30
C ILE A 1004 -39.02 -9.60 -21.34
N ASN A 1005 -39.51 -10.79 -21.02
CA ASN A 1005 -39.62 -11.91 -21.98
C ASN A 1005 -40.47 -11.53 -23.20
N ASN A 1006 -41.55 -10.77 -22.98
CA ASN A 1006 -42.44 -10.28 -24.04
C ASN A 1006 -41.99 -8.93 -24.64
N SER A 1007 -40.84 -8.38 -24.26
CA SER A 1007 -40.40 -7.06 -24.73
C SER A 1007 -39.80 -7.11 -26.13
N SER A 1008 -40.04 -6.06 -26.92
CA SER A 1008 -39.48 -5.99 -28.28
C SER A 1008 -37.97 -5.80 -28.27
N ASN A 1009 -37.30 -6.40 -29.27
CA ASN A 1009 -35.85 -6.30 -29.50
C ASN A 1009 -35.29 -4.87 -29.40
N TYR A 1010 -36.09 -3.84 -29.68
CA TYR A 1010 -35.64 -2.45 -29.70
C TYR A 1010 -35.41 -1.86 -28.29
N THR A 1011 -36.24 -2.24 -27.31
CA THR A 1011 -36.20 -1.66 -25.96
C THR A 1011 -34.97 -2.11 -25.19
N LEU A 1012 -34.65 -3.42 -25.22
CA LEU A 1012 -33.49 -3.98 -24.53
C LEU A 1012 -32.17 -3.58 -25.21
N THR A 1013 -32.13 -3.50 -26.54
CA THR A 1013 -30.91 -3.10 -27.26
C THR A 1013 -30.53 -1.62 -27.06
N TYR A 1014 -31.46 -0.77 -26.64
CA TYR A 1014 -31.13 0.62 -26.25
C TYR A 1014 -30.26 0.69 -24.99
N MET A 1015 -30.37 -0.27 -24.07
CA MET A 1015 -29.58 -0.29 -22.83
C MET A 1015 -28.09 -0.58 -23.08
N MET A 1016 -27.77 -1.32 -24.14
CA MET A 1016 -26.38 -1.56 -24.54
C MET A 1016 -25.72 -0.27 -24.99
N GLN A 1017 -24.54 0.05 -24.47
CA GLN A 1017 -23.70 1.12 -25.02
C GLN A 1017 -23.32 0.85 -26.49
N CYS A 1018 -23.19 1.89 -27.32
CA CYS A 1018 -22.83 1.75 -28.74
C CYS A 1018 -21.32 1.52 -28.99
N VAL A 1019 -20.51 1.77 -27.96
CA VAL A 1019 -19.05 1.89 -27.97
C VAL A 1019 -18.55 1.21 -26.70
N VAL A 1020 -17.73 0.16 -26.85
CA VAL A 1020 -17.23 -0.65 -25.73
C VAL A 1020 -15.71 -0.67 -25.75
N SER A 1021 -15.09 -0.25 -24.65
CA SER A 1021 -13.63 -0.09 -24.50
C SER A 1021 -12.94 -1.44 -24.28
N LEU A 1022 -11.80 -1.66 -24.94
CA LEU A 1022 -10.92 -2.82 -24.73
C LEU A 1022 -9.66 -2.40 -23.97
N GLY A 1023 -9.71 -2.51 -22.64
CA GLY A 1023 -8.65 -2.07 -21.74
C GLY A 1023 -8.59 -0.55 -21.51
N THR A 1024 -7.55 -0.11 -20.80
CA THR A 1024 -7.47 1.22 -20.16
C THR A 1024 -6.54 2.23 -20.86
N GLU A 1025 -5.67 1.80 -21.79
CA GLU A 1025 -4.50 2.59 -22.19
C GLU A 1025 -4.46 3.04 -23.66
N THR A 1026 -5.30 2.47 -24.54
CA THR A 1026 -5.44 2.92 -25.94
C THR A 1026 -6.89 2.73 -26.41
N GLN A 1027 -7.38 3.59 -27.31
CA GLN A 1027 -8.77 3.58 -27.79
C GLN A 1027 -9.10 2.43 -28.77
N LYS A 1028 -8.84 1.18 -28.38
CA LYS A 1028 -9.36 0.01 -29.10
C LYS A 1028 -10.82 -0.20 -28.67
N VAL A 1029 -11.74 -0.05 -29.61
CA VAL A 1029 -13.19 0.03 -29.37
C VAL A 1029 -13.94 -1.01 -30.18
N ILE A 1030 -14.85 -1.75 -29.53
CA ILE A 1030 -15.92 -2.47 -30.24
C ILE A 1030 -17.06 -1.48 -30.49
N ARG A 1031 -17.39 -1.25 -31.77
CA ARG A 1031 -18.62 -0.55 -32.16
C ARG A 1031 -19.75 -1.58 -32.31
N LEU A 1032 -20.80 -1.42 -31.52
CA LEU A 1032 -22.01 -2.25 -31.54
C LEU A 1032 -23.10 -1.55 -32.37
N ASP A 1033 -23.21 -1.94 -33.64
CA ASP A 1033 -24.33 -1.55 -34.50
C ASP A 1033 -25.65 -2.24 -34.09
N LYS A 1034 -26.76 -1.83 -34.72
CA LYS A 1034 -28.10 -2.34 -34.41
C LYS A 1034 -28.23 -3.87 -34.56
N LYS A 1035 -27.59 -4.47 -35.57
CA LYS A 1035 -27.64 -5.93 -35.81
C LYS A 1035 -26.84 -6.69 -34.74
N ARG A 1036 -25.65 -6.19 -34.37
CA ARG A 1036 -24.84 -6.73 -33.27
C ARG A 1036 -25.54 -6.66 -31.93
N LYS A 1037 -26.18 -5.53 -31.61
CA LYS A 1037 -26.98 -5.41 -30.37
C LYS A 1037 -28.15 -6.40 -30.35
N ILE A 1038 -28.87 -6.58 -31.46
CA ILE A 1038 -29.95 -7.58 -31.57
C ILE A 1038 -29.41 -9.00 -31.30
N SER A 1039 -28.20 -9.35 -31.78
CA SER A 1039 -27.59 -10.66 -31.47
C SER A 1039 -27.22 -10.88 -29.99
N LEU A 1040 -27.26 -9.82 -29.18
CA LEU A 1040 -26.99 -9.81 -27.73
C LEU A 1040 -28.27 -9.60 -26.89
N HIS A 1041 -29.45 -9.56 -27.54
CA HIS A 1041 -30.76 -9.37 -26.92
C HIS A 1041 -31.01 -10.32 -25.73
N LYS A 1042 -30.82 -11.63 -25.96
CA LYS A 1042 -31.05 -12.67 -24.94
C LYS A 1042 -30.14 -12.48 -23.73
N GLU A 1043 -28.91 -12.03 -23.93
CA GLU A 1043 -27.94 -11.83 -22.86
C GLU A 1043 -28.34 -10.63 -21.96
N ILE A 1044 -28.85 -9.53 -22.55
CA ILE A 1044 -29.41 -8.40 -21.80
C ILE A 1044 -30.72 -8.78 -21.08
N ALA A 1045 -31.59 -9.57 -21.71
CA ALA A 1045 -32.79 -10.10 -21.08
C ALA A 1045 -32.43 -10.96 -19.85
N ASN A 1046 -31.52 -11.92 -20.00
CA ASN A 1046 -31.00 -12.75 -18.91
C ASN A 1046 -30.38 -11.92 -17.78
N LEU A 1047 -29.55 -10.92 -18.12
CA LEU A 1047 -28.93 -10.00 -17.16
C LEU A 1047 -29.98 -9.27 -16.33
N LEU A 1048 -31.02 -8.70 -16.96
CA LEU A 1048 -32.12 -8.06 -16.26
C LEU A 1048 -32.88 -9.06 -15.39
N ILE A 1049 -33.32 -10.19 -15.94
CA ILE A 1049 -34.16 -11.18 -15.26
C ILE A 1049 -33.46 -11.71 -14.00
N ARG A 1050 -32.18 -12.09 -14.09
CA ARG A 1050 -31.39 -12.56 -12.94
C ARG A 1050 -31.24 -11.49 -11.86
N ASN A 1051 -30.96 -10.24 -12.25
CA ASN A 1051 -30.87 -9.15 -11.28
C ASN A 1051 -32.21 -8.83 -10.63
N ILE A 1052 -33.33 -8.95 -11.36
CA ILE A 1052 -34.71 -8.75 -10.86
C ILE A 1052 -35.12 -9.86 -9.90
N LEU A 1053 -34.87 -11.13 -10.24
CA LEU A 1053 -35.09 -12.29 -9.36
C LEU A 1053 -34.32 -12.20 -8.04
N ASN A 1054 -33.18 -11.51 -8.03
CA ASN A 1054 -32.38 -11.29 -6.84
C ASN A 1054 -32.86 -10.11 -5.98
N VAL A 1055 -33.69 -9.18 -6.50
CA VAL A 1055 -34.15 -8.00 -5.73
C VAL A 1055 -34.82 -8.38 -4.40
N PRO A 1056 -35.77 -9.35 -4.33
CA PRO A 1056 -36.41 -9.72 -3.05
C PRO A 1056 -35.41 -10.19 -1.98
N LYS A 1057 -34.42 -11.00 -2.35
CA LYS A 1057 -33.42 -11.54 -1.41
C LYS A 1057 -32.39 -10.47 -1.00
N VAL A 1058 -32.00 -9.61 -1.92
CA VAL A 1058 -30.96 -8.59 -1.68
C VAL A 1058 -31.54 -7.35 -0.98
N ILE A 1059 -32.80 -6.99 -1.18
CA ILE A 1059 -33.35 -5.76 -0.60
C ILE A 1059 -33.45 -5.82 0.94
N VAL A 1060 -33.77 -6.99 1.52
CA VAL A 1060 -33.82 -7.18 2.98
C VAL A 1060 -32.44 -7.04 3.62
N SER A 1061 -31.43 -7.71 3.06
CA SER A 1061 -30.06 -7.60 3.54
C SER A 1061 -29.52 -6.19 3.35
N MET A 1062 -29.84 -5.52 2.23
CA MET A 1062 -29.51 -4.11 2.03
C MET A 1062 -30.19 -3.18 3.04
N VAL A 1063 -31.47 -3.37 3.39
CA VAL A 1063 -32.15 -2.59 4.44
C VAL A 1063 -31.47 -2.77 5.80
N LYS A 1064 -31.08 -4.01 6.16
CA LYS A 1064 -30.28 -4.30 7.37
C LYS A 1064 -28.92 -3.59 7.33
N LEU A 1065 -28.32 -3.40 6.14
CA LEU A 1065 -27.03 -2.75 5.90
C LEU A 1065 -27.09 -1.23 5.61
N ILE A 1066 -28.25 -0.58 5.57
CA ILE A 1066 -28.31 0.90 5.40
C ILE A 1066 -27.65 1.56 6.62
N PRO A 1067 -26.59 2.38 6.45
CA PRO A 1067 -25.95 3.08 7.57
C PRO A 1067 -26.94 3.92 8.36
N ASN A 1068 -26.87 3.89 9.70
CA ASN A 1068 -27.87 4.54 10.56
C ASN A 1068 -28.17 5.98 10.16
N THR A 1069 -27.13 6.77 9.79
CA THR A 1069 -27.30 8.16 9.33
C THR A 1069 -28.23 8.30 8.13
N LYS A 1070 -28.10 7.45 7.11
CA LYS A 1070 -28.99 7.43 5.95
C LYS A 1070 -30.40 6.96 6.33
N PHE A 1071 -30.50 5.90 7.12
CA PHE A 1071 -31.78 5.36 7.59
C PHE A 1071 -32.58 6.40 8.41
N ILE A 1072 -31.88 7.20 9.20
CA ILE A 1072 -32.46 8.28 10.01
C ILE A 1072 -32.86 9.47 9.16
N GLU A 1073 -32.06 9.89 8.17
CA GLU A 1073 -32.38 11.07 7.33
C GLU A 1073 -33.72 10.92 6.58
N GLU A 1074 -34.23 9.69 6.40
CA GLU A 1074 -35.59 9.38 5.90
C GLU A 1074 -36.71 9.89 6.85
N TYR A 1075 -36.49 9.83 8.17
CA TYR A 1075 -37.47 10.17 9.21
C TYR A 1075 -37.17 11.47 9.98
N PHE A 1076 -35.90 11.81 10.17
CA PHE A 1076 -35.44 12.93 10.97
C PHE A 1076 -34.30 13.65 10.24
N SER A 1077 -34.52 14.91 9.88
CA SER A 1077 -33.45 15.76 9.37
C SER A 1077 -32.66 16.36 10.53
N ASN A 1078 -31.35 16.47 10.32
CA ASN A 1078 -30.46 17.16 11.26
C ASN A 1078 -30.68 18.68 11.20
N PHE A 1079 -31.14 19.24 12.31
CA PHE A 1079 -31.52 20.63 12.51
C PHE A 1079 -30.86 21.18 13.79
N TYR A 1080 -29.80 21.99 13.63
CA TYR A 1080 -29.08 22.66 14.74
C TYR A 1080 -28.61 21.73 15.88
N ASP A 1081 -27.83 20.71 15.50
CA ASP A 1081 -27.28 19.66 16.37
C ASP A 1081 -28.35 18.75 17.02
N ILE A 1082 -29.56 18.68 16.45
CA ILE A 1082 -30.67 17.82 16.88
C ILE A 1082 -31.23 17.10 15.64
N TYR A 1083 -31.49 15.79 15.71
CA TYR A 1083 -32.32 15.12 14.71
C TYR A 1083 -33.79 15.41 15.02
N VAL A 1084 -34.49 16.09 14.12
CA VAL A 1084 -35.89 16.54 14.28
C VAL A 1084 -36.73 15.93 13.16
N ASP A 1085 -37.93 15.47 13.49
CA ASP A 1085 -38.74 14.68 12.56
C ASP A 1085 -39.14 15.44 11.29
N ASN A 1086 -39.13 14.72 10.17
CA ASN A 1086 -39.40 15.25 8.84
C ASN A 1086 -40.87 15.69 8.68
N ILE A 1087 -41.81 15.21 9.50
CA ILE A 1087 -43.23 15.62 9.42
C ILE A 1087 -43.38 17.03 9.98
N SER A 1088 -42.80 17.31 11.15
CA SER A 1088 -42.69 18.64 11.76
C SER A 1088 -41.93 19.61 10.84
N LEU A 1089 -40.81 19.19 10.27
CA LEU A 1089 -40.03 20.05 9.38
C LEU A 1089 -40.72 20.30 8.02
N LEU A 1090 -41.53 19.37 7.50
CA LEU A 1090 -42.40 19.61 6.33
C LEU A 1090 -43.58 20.55 6.66
N LYS A 1091 -44.19 20.44 7.85
CA LYS A 1091 -45.19 21.40 8.35
C LYS A 1091 -44.61 22.81 8.44
N ALA A 1092 -43.36 22.94 8.91
CA ALA A 1092 -42.63 24.20 8.92
C ALA A 1092 -42.34 24.71 7.50
N LYS A 1093 -41.82 23.87 6.60
CA LYS A 1093 -41.58 24.21 5.18
C LYS A 1093 -42.84 24.72 4.48
N SER A 1094 -44.01 24.12 4.74
CA SER A 1094 -45.31 24.60 4.25
C SER A 1094 -45.64 26.05 4.68
N VAL A 1095 -45.12 26.53 5.82
CA VAL A 1095 -45.22 27.96 6.21
C VAL A 1095 -44.17 28.78 5.47
N PHE A 1096 -42.93 28.31 5.36
CA PHE A 1096 -41.86 29.00 4.63
C PHE A 1096 -42.26 29.27 3.18
N ASP A 1097 -42.75 28.27 2.46
CA ASP A 1097 -43.20 28.40 1.06
C ASP A 1097 -44.36 29.41 0.93
N GLY A 1098 -45.31 29.40 1.89
CA GLY A 1098 -46.41 30.36 1.97
C GLY A 1098 -45.92 31.80 2.21
N VAL A 1099 -45.00 31.99 3.15
CA VAL A 1099 -44.39 33.29 3.49
C VAL A 1099 -43.53 33.82 2.35
N HIS A 1100 -42.75 32.97 1.70
CA HIS A 1100 -41.96 33.36 0.53
C HIS A 1100 -42.87 33.80 -0.62
N LYS A 1101 -43.99 33.09 -0.86
CA LYS A 1101 -45.01 33.50 -1.84
C LYS A 1101 -45.70 34.81 -1.45
N LYS A 1102 -46.04 35.00 -0.17
CA LYS A 1102 -46.60 36.26 0.40
C LYS A 1102 -45.66 37.44 0.15
N VAL A 1103 -44.36 37.29 0.45
CA VAL A 1103 -43.33 38.33 0.30
C VAL A 1103 -42.92 38.60 -1.14
N VAL A 1104 -42.90 37.59 -2.01
CA VAL A 1104 -42.62 37.78 -3.46
C VAL A 1104 -43.79 38.46 -4.18
N ASN A 1105 -45.02 38.26 -3.70
CA ASN A 1105 -46.23 38.84 -4.28
C ASN A 1105 -46.67 40.18 -3.64
N ASP A 1106 -45.99 40.64 -2.59
CA ASP A 1106 -46.33 41.89 -1.89
C ASP A 1106 -46.15 43.11 -2.82
N CYS A 1107 -47.22 43.89 -3.01
CA CYS A 1107 -47.27 44.98 -3.98
C CYS A 1107 -46.32 46.16 -3.66
N LEU A 1108 -45.88 46.33 -2.41
CA LEU A 1108 -44.89 47.34 -2.05
C LEU A 1108 -43.48 46.81 -2.32
N LEU A 1109 -43.18 45.59 -1.85
CA LEU A 1109 -41.90 44.92 -2.06
C LEU A 1109 -41.59 44.64 -3.53
N ILE A 1110 -42.60 44.36 -4.37
CA ILE A 1110 -42.46 44.28 -5.83
C ILE A 1110 -41.94 45.62 -6.40
N LYS A 1111 -42.59 46.74 -6.05
CA LYS A 1111 -42.24 48.09 -6.52
C LYS A 1111 -40.86 48.52 -6.02
N ILE A 1112 -40.52 48.17 -4.77
CA ILE A 1112 -39.20 48.43 -4.18
C ILE A 1112 -38.13 47.58 -4.89
N ALA A 1113 -38.44 46.34 -5.27
CA ALA A 1113 -37.51 45.49 -6.01
C ALA A 1113 -37.22 46.02 -7.42
N ASP A 1114 -38.18 46.70 -8.08
CA ASP A 1114 -37.92 47.42 -9.34
C ASP A 1114 -36.99 48.62 -9.12
N LYS A 1115 -37.25 49.45 -8.10
CA LYS A 1115 -36.38 50.58 -7.74
C LYS A 1115 -34.95 50.13 -7.41
N ILE A 1116 -34.79 49.09 -6.58
CA ILE A 1116 -33.51 48.45 -6.28
C ILE A 1116 -32.81 47.99 -7.57
N SER A 1117 -33.56 47.36 -8.49
CA SER A 1117 -33.01 46.82 -9.74
C SER A 1117 -32.50 47.90 -10.68
N LEU A 1118 -33.24 49.01 -10.82
CA LEU A 1118 -32.84 50.17 -11.62
C LEU A 1118 -31.59 50.84 -11.02
N ASP A 1119 -31.56 51.03 -9.70
CA ASP A 1119 -30.39 51.59 -9.02
C ASP A 1119 -29.14 50.70 -9.11
N MET A 1120 -29.32 49.38 -9.20
CA MET A 1120 -28.25 48.42 -9.47
C MET A 1120 -27.77 48.45 -10.93
N VAL A 1121 -28.58 48.92 -11.89
CA VAL A 1121 -28.13 49.18 -13.28
C VAL A 1121 -27.36 50.50 -13.34
N ASN A 1122 -27.87 51.55 -12.67
CA ASN A 1122 -27.28 52.89 -12.71
C ASN A 1122 -25.90 52.95 -12.03
N LYS A 1123 -25.64 52.11 -11.02
CA LYS A 1123 -24.37 52.06 -10.30
C LYS A 1123 -23.42 51.05 -10.95
N LYS A 1124 -22.46 51.55 -11.74
CA LYS A 1124 -21.38 50.78 -12.42
C LYS A 1124 -20.37 50.10 -11.46
N SER A 1125 -20.80 49.58 -10.31
CA SER A 1125 -19.92 48.88 -9.35
C SER A 1125 -19.68 47.43 -9.78
N THR A 1126 -18.42 47.08 -10.05
CA THR A 1126 -17.96 45.73 -10.44
C THR A 1126 -18.04 44.69 -9.31
N GLU A 1127 -18.40 45.09 -8.08
CA GLU A 1127 -18.40 44.22 -6.91
C GLU A 1127 -19.70 43.46 -6.67
N ARG A 1128 -19.62 42.13 -6.63
CA ARG A 1128 -20.76 41.24 -6.33
C ARG A 1128 -21.23 41.26 -4.86
N TYR A 1129 -20.64 42.10 -4.01
CA TYR A 1129 -20.81 42.09 -2.55
C TYR A 1129 -21.72 43.20 -2.00
N ILE A 1130 -22.13 44.18 -2.81
CA ILE A 1130 -22.85 45.39 -2.34
C ILE A 1130 -24.37 45.16 -2.16
N THR A 1131 -24.93 44.11 -2.77
CA THR A 1131 -26.39 43.84 -2.83
C THR A 1131 -27.13 43.95 -1.48
N PRO A 1132 -26.69 43.32 -0.37
CA PRO A 1132 -27.40 43.41 0.91
C PRO A 1132 -27.41 44.84 1.50
N LYS A 1133 -26.36 45.63 1.25
CA LYS A 1133 -26.28 47.04 1.70
C LYS A 1133 -27.19 47.94 0.87
N ILE A 1134 -27.47 47.59 -0.40
CA ILE A 1134 -28.42 48.33 -1.25
C ILE A 1134 -29.86 48.05 -0.82
N VAL A 1135 -30.26 46.77 -0.71
CA VAL A 1135 -31.65 46.39 -0.35
C VAL A 1135 -32.11 47.01 0.98
N ASN A 1136 -31.22 47.07 1.97
CA ASN A 1136 -31.51 47.61 3.30
C ASN A 1136 -31.62 49.15 3.37
N ARG A 1137 -31.22 49.89 2.32
CA ARG A 1137 -31.32 51.37 2.28
C ARG A 1137 -32.70 51.89 1.89
N TYR A 1138 -33.55 51.06 1.28
CA TYR A 1138 -34.89 51.49 0.87
C TYR A 1138 -35.86 51.44 2.05
N ILE A 1139 -36.69 52.47 2.16
CA ILE A 1139 -37.83 52.54 3.08
C ILE A 1139 -39.05 52.01 2.34
N ALA A 1140 -39.76 51.05 2.94
CA ALA A 1140 -40.90 50.38 2.33
C ALA A 1140 -42.23 51.05 2.66
N CYS A 1141 -42.45 51.39 3.94
CA CYS A 1141 -43.64 52.06 4.43
C CYS A 1141 -43.36 52.63 5.84
N ARG A 1142 -43.79 53.86 6.12
CA ARG A 1142 -43.67 54.55 7.44
C ARG A 1142 -42.31 54.28 8.13
N GLU A 1143 -41.22 54.75 7.51
CA GLU A 1143 -39.83 54.65 8.00
C GLU A 1143 -39.25 53.22 8.17
N LEU A 1144 -40.06 52.17 7.98
CA LEU A 1144 -39.56 50.80 8.01
C LEU A 1144 -38.70 50.54 6.77
N SER A 1145 -37.41 50.29 6.98
CA SER A 1145 -36.54 49.74 5.93
C SER A 1145 -37.09 48.41 5.41
N THR A 1146 -36.75 48.04 4.18
CA THR A 1146 -37.16 46.77 3.53
C THR A 1146 -37.05 45.57 4.47
N TYR A 1147 -35.96 45.48 5.23
CA TYR A 1147 -35.70 44.45 6.23
C TYR A 1147 -36.69 44.48 7.41
N LYS A 1148 -36.97 45.65 7.98
CA LYS A 1148 -37.96 45.82 9.07
C LYS A 1148 -39.37 45.50 8.57
N TYR A 1149 -39.71 45.87 7.34
CA TYR A 1149 -41.01 45.59 6.73
C TYR A 1149 -41.22 44.08 6.47
N ILE A 1150 -40.22 43.39 5.92
CA ILE A 1150 -40.24 41.92 5.78
C ILE A 1150 -40.40 41.24 7.14
N ARG A 1151 -39.65 41.65 8.18
CA ARG A 1151 -39.86 41.14 9.55
C ARG A 1151 -41.27 41.41 10.08
N LYS A 1152 -41.90 42.54 9.75
CA LYS A 1152 -43.27 42.83 10.15
C LYS A 1152 -44.26 41.86 9.50
N LEU A 1153 -44.16 41.63 8.19
CA LEU A 1153 -45.03 40.69 7.46
C LEU A 1153 -44.95 39.27 8.04
N ILE A 1154 -43.73 38.82 8.38
CA ILE A 1154 -43.47 37.49 8.95
C ILE A 1154 -44.02 37.32 10.38
N LYS A 1155 -44.23 38.41 11.14
CA LYS A 1155 -44.61 38.35 12.56
C LYS A 1155 -45.93 37.61 12.81
N GLU A 1156 -46.88 37.74 11.89
CA GLU A 1156 -48.16 37.02 11.93
C GLU A 1156 -47.96 35.53 11.62
N ASP A 1157 -47.20 35.23 10.56
CA ASP A 1157 -46.98 33.86 10.07
C ASP A 1157 -46.14 33.00 11.05
N ILE A 1158 -45.36 33.63 11.95
CA ILE A 1158 -44.69 32.97 13.08
C ILE A 1158 -45.70 32.32 14.04
N GLN A 1159 -46.87 32.92 14.25
CA GLN A 1159 -47.92 32.28 15.07
C GLN A 1159 -48.56 31.11 14.31
N THR A 1160 -48.71 31.22 12.98
CA THR A 1160 -49.13 30.09 12.12
C THR A 1160 -48.12 28.94 12.15
N LEU A 1161 -46.81 29.24 12.22
CA LEU A 1161 -45.75 28.24 12.40
C LEU A 1161 -45.88 27.51 13.74
N LYS A 1162 -46.07 28.24 14.85
CA LYS A 1162 -46.29 27.66 16.18
C LYS A 1162 -47.57 26.81 16.22
N TYR A 1163 -48.65 27.28 15.60
CA TYR A 1163 -49.92 26.55 15.50
C TYR A 1163 -49.82 25.27 14.67
N LYS A 1164 -49.14 25.29 13.50
CA LYS A 1164 -48.91 24.07 12.71
C LYS A 1164 -47.97 23.06 13.41
N LEU A 1165 -47.24 23.49 14.43
CA LEU A 1165 -46.33 22.66 15.23
C LEU A 1165 -46.87 22.41 16.66
N VAL A 1166 -48.20 22.36 16.82
CA VAL A 1166 -48.89 21.99 18.07
C VAL A 1166 -48.70 20.52 18.44
N ASP A 1167 -48.59 19.63 17.46
CA ASP A 1167 -48.28 18.21 17.69
C ASP A 1167 -46.91 18.03 18.38
N PRO A 1168 -46.67 16.91 19.10
CA PRO A 1168 -45.36 16.59 19.63
C PRO A 1168 -44.31 16.50 18.51
N ILE A 1169 -43.29 17.36 18.57
CA ILE A 1169 -42.12 17.28 17.70
C ILE A 1169 -41.28 16.09 18.17
N MET A 1170 -41.02 15.12 17.30
CA MET A 1170 -40.21 13.94 17.64
C MET A 1170 -38.74 14.22 17.34
N ILE A 1171 -37.86 13.80 18.25
CA ILE A 1171 -36.40 13.96 18.13
C ILE A 1171 -35.68 12.64 18.41
N ILE A 1172 -34.43 12.52 17.97
CA ILE A 1172 -33.53 11.44 18.44
C ILE A 1172 -32.56 11.98 19.48
N ARG A 1173 -32.52 11.33 20.65
CA ARG A 1173 -31.57 11.55 21.73
C ARG A 1173 -31.09 10.18 22.24
N ASN A 1174 -29.79 9.93 22.26
CA ASN A 1174 -29.18 8.68 22.74
C ASN A 1174 -29.84 7.42 22.14
N ASP A 1175 -29.91 7.38 20.80
CA ASP A 1175 -30.51 6.31 19.96
C ASP A 1175 -32.00 6.01 20.18
N LYS A 1176 -32.66 6.78 21.05
CA LYS A 1176 -34.11 6.76 21.29
C LYS A 1176 -34.79 7.90 20.57
N ILE A 1177 -35.93 7.58 19.97
CA ILE A 1177 -36.92 8.51 19.43
C ILE A 1177 -37.79 8.95 20.61
N GLU A 1178 -37.77 10.23 20.93
CA GLU A 1178 -38.53 10.80 22.05
C GLU A 1178 -39.29 12.06 21.63
N ALA A 1179 -40.38 12.38 22.32
CA ALA A 1179 -41.05 13.66 22.16
C ALA A 1179 -40.17 14.77 22.76
N ALA A 1180 -39.95 15.85 22.01
CA ALA A 1180 -39.09 16.95 22.46
C ALA A 1180 -39.63 17.59 23.75
N ASP A 1181 -38.81 17.59 24.80
CA ASP A 1181 -39.07 18.38 26.01
C ASP A 1181 -39.30 19.86 25.67
N GLN A 1182 -40.10 20.56 26.47
CA GLN A 1182 -40.55 21.93 26.15
C GLN A 1182 -39.38 22.89 25.86
N LYS A 1183 -38.27 22.77 26.61
CA LYS A 1183 -37.04 23.54 26.41
C LYS A 1183 -36.39 23.26 25.04
N THR A 1184 -36.40 22.02 24.59
CA THR A 1184 -35.89 21.60 23.27
C THR A 1184 -36.86 22.02 22.16
N ARG A 1185 -38.17 21.91 22.38
CA ARG A 1185 -39.22 22.41 21.48
C ARG A 1185 -39.08 23.91 21.24
N ASP A 1186 -38.93 24.70 22.29
CA ASP A 1186 -38.74 26.15 22.20
C ASP A 1186 -37.44 26.51 21.47
N LYS A 1187 -36.34 25.79 21.74
CA LYS A 1187 -35.09 25.93 20.98
C LYS A 1187 -35.28 25.67 19.48
N ILE A 1188 -36.05 24.63 19.12
CA ILE A 1188 -36.38 24.31 17.71
C ILE A 1188 -37.20 25.45 17.09
N LEU A 1189 -38.24 25.94 17.79
CA LEU A 1189 -39.09 27.03 17.30
C LEU A 1189 -38.32 28.35 17.11
N ILE A 1190 -37.41 28.71 18.02
CA ILE A 1190 -36.54 29.90 17.91
C ILE A 1190 -35.63 29.80 16.69
N ASN A 1191 -35.05 28.62 16.43
CA ASN A 1191 -34.22 28.40 15.25
C ASN A 1191 -35.04 28.48 13.95
N LEU A 1192 -36.25 27.89 13.91
CA LEU A 1192 -37.16 27.98 12.76
C LEU A 1192 -37.63 29.42 12.50
N GLU A 1193 -37.87 30.21 13.54
CA GLU A 1193 -38.20 31.64 13.44
C GLU A 1193 -37.04 32.44 12.80
N SER A 1194 -35.80 32.17 13.24
CA SER A 1194 -34.59 32.77 12.66
C SER A 1194 -34.38 32.39 11.19
N ASP A 1195 -34.52 31.10 10.85
CA ASP A 1195 -34.38 30.62 9.48
C ASP A 1195 -35.52 31.11 8.56
N LEU A 1196 -36.75 31.27 9.07
CA LEU A 1196 -37.86 31.84 8.31
C LEU A 1196 -37.53 33.28 7.87
N ILE A 1197 -36.96 34.07 8.78
CA ILE A 1197 -36.51 35.44 8.50
C ILE A 1197 -35.34 35.41 7.50
N GLU A 1198 -34.28 34.62 7.74
CA GLU A 1198 -33.10 34.61 6.87
C GLU A 1198 -33.42 34.09 5.45
N THR A 1199 -34.20 33.02 5.33
CA THR A 1199 -34.58 32.44 4.02
C THR A 1199 -35.49 33.36 3.23
N THR A 1200 -36.46 34.02 3.88
CA THR A 1200 -37.37 34.96 3.21
C THR A 1200 -36.61 36.18 2.66
N ILE A 1201 -35.64 36.70 3.41
CA ILE A 1201 -34.79 37.81 2.96
C ILE A 1201 -33.90 37.37 1.79
N LYS A 1202 -33.30 36.16 1.82
CA LYS A 1202 -32.59 35.58 0.68
C LYS A 1202 -33.49 35.44 -0.55
N SER A 1203 -34.74 35.04 -0.36
CA SER A 1203 -35.74 34.89 -1.43
C SER A 1203 -36.05 36.25 -2.09
N TYR A 1204 -36.23 37.30 -1.27
CA TYR A 1204 -36.39 38.67 -1.77
C TYR A 1204 -35.13 39.21 -2.47
N HIS A 1205 -33.92 38.89 -1.99
CA HIS A 1205 -32.67 39.21 -2.68
C HIS A 1205 -32.54 38.47 -4.04
N LYS A 1206 -32.99 37.21 -4.13
CA LYS A 1206 -33.10 36.48 -5.40
C LYS A 1206 -34.07 37.17 -6.36
N LEU A 1207 -35.22 37.65 -5.88
CA LEU A 1207 -36.20 38.42 -6.68
C LEU A 1207 -35.60 39.71 -7.25
N CYS A 1208 -34.94 40.53 -6.41
CA CYS A 1208 -34.25 41.74 -6.85
C CYS A 1208 -33.15 41.41 -7.89
N THR A 1209 -32.36 40.36 -7.65
CA THR A 1209 -31.31 39.92 -8.58
C THR A 1209 -31.89 39.43 -9.92
N LYS A 1210 -33.05 38.76 -9.90
CA LYS A 1210 -33.76 38.31 -11.11
C LYS A 1210 -34.26 39.52 -11.92
N LYS A 1211 -34.93 40.47 -11.27
CA LYS A 1211 -35.40 41.72 -11.90
C LYS A 1211 -34.23 42.53 -12.49
N TYR A 1212 -33.14 42.75 -11.74
CA TYR A 1212 -31.91 43.39 -12.24
C TYR A 1212 -31.38 42.74 -13.53
N ARG A 1213 -31.31 41.39 -13.60
CA ARG A 1213 -30.91 40.69 -14.82
C ARG A 1213 -31.85 40.97 -15.99
N THR A 1214 -33.17 40.96 -15.75
CA THR A 1214 -34.19 41.26 -16.78
C THR A 1214 -34.09 42.70 -17.28
N TYR A 1215 -33.82 43.68 -16.40
CA TYR A 1215 -33.57 45.07 -16.81
C TYR A 1215 -32.27 45.19 -17.62
N LYS A 1216 -31.16 44.57 -17.20
CA LYS A 1216 -29.92 44.58 -17.98
C LYS A 1216 -30.12 43.99 -19.38
N SER A 1217 -30.79 42.85 -19.49
CA SER A 1217 -31.06 42.21 -20.79
C SER A 1217 -32.01 43.00 -21.70
N LYS A 1218 -32.87 43.88 -21.14
CA LYS A 1218 -33.73 44.77 -21.93
C LYS A 1218 -33.03 46.05 -22.39
N ASN A 1219 -31.99 46.49 -21.66
CA ASN A 1219 -31.35 47.79 -21.87
C ASN A 1219 -30.04 47.72 -22.69
N GLY A 1220 -29.69 46.58 -23.28
CA GLY A 1220 -28.60 46.48 -24.27
C GLY A 1220 -27.17 46.67 -23.72
N TYR A 1221 -26.91 46.25 -22.47
CA TYR A 1221 -25.61 46.34 -21.78
C TYR A 1221 -25.00 44.98 -21.48
#